data_AF-A6QBV3-F1
#
_entry.id   AF-A6QBV3-F1
#
_cell.length_a   1.000
_cell.length_b   1.000
_cell.length_c   1.000
_cell.angle_alpha   90.00
_cell.angle_beta   90.00
_cell.angle_gamma   90.00
#
_symmetry.space_group_name_H-M   'P 1'
#
loop_
_entity.id
_entity.type
_entity.pdbx_description
1 polymer ?
#
loop_
_entity_poly.entity_id
_entity_poly.type
_entity_poly.pdbx_seq_one_letter_code
_entity_poly.pdbx_strand_id
1 'polypeptide(L)'
;MKKLLLGLVLVVAALFTQVAAEDNPRAVIIFDASGSMWGQINGVTKIEIARDALKNVVREWNPNVELGLTVYGHRSKGDCNDIEVVIPIGKVDKKRVIDTVMKIKPKGKTPISRSLRKAAGELKYTEEKATIILISDGKETCDPDPCATAKELKKEGIDFVAHVVGFNVDKKTDKQLECIANATGGEYFSAKNAAALNKAMKTIVKKVEVAKPKKVEKNLQITASETEGGKAVAALHQIYKDVGGKPSDRYEHLCESDKKEPCLESVPTGKYIIVTQYNKYKINTPVEVKEDELTKVNVIMGQTGEAKIYASETEGGKWVKSYHYIHRVVDGEAEESSTDSCQSTKKEPCLRRLPVGKYVAKSSYSKFKKETPFEVKADSVVKVPVVFSQTGTVETSASEKENGKWVRVYHEIHEDDNGKPGDMISGTTSYKKKPGTVQLPVGKYILKSSYNKFKKITPFEIKPGEVTKVHVIMGQTGTVETSASEKENGKWVRVYHEIHEDDNGKPGDMISGTTSYKKKPGTVQLPVGKYILKSSYNKFKKITPFEIKPGEVTKVHVIMGQTGTVETSASEKEGGKWIQVYHGIYEDDNGKPGESISSATSYKKKPGKAQLPVGKYILKSSYNRFDKFTPFEIEAGKTTKVHVLFGKFMIGAKCADMNAKVSYEVYANDGRLVDDKKLNCSDTWEVILDDGNYRVEAAIDAGSGEAEFTVGNGKPNKLILDLTNLNHEEEIKADSEEAVVVPVTSKKKEPERQKADTQTVSIGGKTVQIDGLDQKDVDEVKKSLAGLGALLGGAGGVQKSIESKPMQGIKESLIVALPYMEKTKECYGASKTLEDAKLCDVIANDGAKVAQEKMESVVGIKGKKPKTIAHTEWSEEIRVKELARETKDIKNAKLYIVCINKGVGMGQLKECAANNGEFTPKKTEVEQLGDMLKMFGGMK
;
A
#
# COMPACT_ATOMS: atom_id res chain seq x y z
N MET A 1 -1.37 -17.62 -44.84
CA MET A 1 -0.27 -18.57 -44.56
C MET A 1 -0.15 -18.82 -43.06
N LYS A 2 -1.12 -19.52 -42.45
CA LYS A 2 -1.19 -19.78 -40.99
C LYS A 2 -1.64 -21.21 -40.67
N LYS A 3 -1.46 -22.17 -41.59
CA LYS A 3 -1.87 -23.57 -41.46
C LYS A 3 -0.78 -24.59 -41.84
N LEU A 4 0.49 -24.21 -41.84
CA LEU A 4 1.60 -25.11 -42.22
C LEU A 4 2.68 -25.32 -41.14
N LEU A 5 2.53 -24.74 -39.95
CA LEU A 5 3.55 -24.78 -38.89
C LEU A 5 3.21 -25.70 -37.70
N LEU A 6 2.08 -26.42 -37.75
CA LEU A 6 1.64 -27.33 -36.69
C LEU A 6 1.96 -28.81 -36.97
N GLY A 7 2.57 -29.13 -38.12
CA GLY A 7 2.89 -30.50 -38.55
C GLY A 7 4.37 -30.91 -38.41
N LEU A 8 5.26 -29.99 -38.03
CA LEU A 8 6.71 -30.25 -37.96
C LEU A 8 7.24 -30.52 -36.54
N VAL A 9 6.36 -30.58 -35.54
CA VAL A 9 6.72 -30.78 -34.12
C VAL A 9 6.47 -32.23 -33.64
N LEU A 10 5.91 -33.10 -34.50
CA LEU A 10 5.47 -34.46 -34.12
C LEU A 10 6.21 -35.62 -34.84
N VAL A 11 7.24 -35.35 -35.65
CA VAL A 11 7.96 -36.40 -36.42
C VAL A 11 9.47 -36.50 -36.08
N VAL A 12 10.04 -35.59 -35.29
CA VAL A 12 11.46 -35.67 -34.88
C VAL A 12 11.66 -36.40 -33.53
N ALA A 13 10.58 -36.84 -32.86
CA ALA A 13 10.64 -37.53 -31.57
C ALA A 13 10.70 -39.07 -31.66
N ALA A 14 10.87 -39.67 -32.85
CA ALA A 14 10.77 -41.12 -33.04
C ALA A 14 12.04 -41.82 -33.57
N LEU A 15 13.19 -41.16 -33.57
CA LEU A 15 14.47 -41.76 -33.96
C LEU A 15 15.52 -41.38 -32.94
N PHE A 16 15.56 -42.05 -31.78
CA PHE A 16 16.75 -42.32 -30.94
C PHE A 16 16.30 -43.08 -29.68
N THR A 17 15.63 -44.22 -29.85
CA THR A 17 15.68 -45.28 -28.83
C THR A 17 16.88 -46.16 -29.16
N GLN A 18 18.08 -45.68 -28.81
CA GLN A 18 19.16 -46.62 -28.56
C GLN A 18 18.77 -47.36 -27.29
N VAL A 19 18.27 -48.59 -27.45
CA VAL A 19 18.23 -49.56 -26.37
C VAL A 19 19.69 -49.75 -25.96
N ALA A 20 20.08 -49.15 -24.84
CA ALA A 20 21.33 -49.50 -24.18
C ALA A 20 21.27 -51.00 -23.92
N ALA A 21 22.20 -51.74 -24.52
CA ALA A 21 22.37 -53.15 -24.21
C ALA A 21 22.70 -53.26 -22.72
N GLU A 22 21.94 -54.08 -22.01
CA GLU A 22 22.18 -54.39 -20.61
C GLU A 22 23.51 -55.16 -20.53
N ASP A 23 24.59 -54.49 -20.14
CA ASP A 23 25.94 -55.09 -20.07
C ASP A 23 26.02 -56.06 -18.88
N ASN A 24 25.75 -57.32 -19.20
CA ASN A 24 25.84 -58.45 -18.29
C ASN A 24 27.25 -59.06 -18.34
N PRO A 25 27.87 -59.48 -17.22
CA PRO A 25 29.17 -60.13 -17.23
C PRO A 25 29.20 -61.32 -18.20
N ARG A 26 30.28 -61.46 -18.98
CA ARG A 26 30.42 -62.49 -20.02
C ARG A 26 31.47 -63.54 -19.67
N ALA A 27 31.12 -64.82 -19.85
CA ALA A 27 32.05 -65.93 -19.69
C ALA A 27 32.00 -66.90 -20.87
N VAL A 28 33.16 -67.46 -21.25
CA VAL A 28 33.28 -68.52 -22.25
C VAL A 28 33.97 -69.73 -21.63
N ILE A 29 33.35 -70.90 -21.75
CA ILE A 29 33.98 -72.16 -21.41
C ILE A 29 34.65 -72.74 -22.65
N ILE A 30 35.94 -73.04 -22.57
CA ILE A 30 36.68 -73.81 -23.57
C ILE A 30 36.84 -75.24 -23.03
N PHE A 31 36.17 -76.18 -23.69
CA PHE A 31 36.07 -77.57 -23.26
C PHE A 31 36.90 -78.50 -24.14
N ASP A 32 37.84 -79.21 -23.51
CA ASP A 32 38.68 -80.22 -24.15
C ASP A 32 37.88 -81.48 -24.47
N ALA A 33 37.83 -81.82 -25.75
CA ALA A 33 37.34 -83.10 -26.25
C ALA A 33 38.37 -83.75 -27.18
N SER A 34 39.66 -83.56 -26.91
CA SER A 34 40.72 -84.25 -27.61
C SER A 34 40.75 -85.75 -27.29
N GLY A 35 41.41 -86.55 -28.13
CA GLY A 35 41.41 -88.01 -27.99
C GLY A 35 41.92 -88.52 -26.62
N SER A 36 42.75 -87.76 -25.90
CA SER A 36 43.22 -88.10 -24.54
C SER A 36 42.10 -88.19 -23.51
N MET A 37 40.97 -87.52 -23.74
CA MET A 37 39.79 -87.54 -22.88
C MET A 37 39.08 -88.90 -22.82
N TRP A 38 39.47 -89.87 -23.66
CA TRP A 38 39.08 -91.28 -23.52
C TRP A 38 39.85 -92.04 -22.42
N GLY A 39 40.95 -91.46 -21.91
CA GLY A 39 41.68 -92.01 -20.78
C GLY A 39 40.77 -92.16 -19.56
N GLN A 40 41.09 -93.11 -18.68
CA GLN A 40 40.25 -93.42 -17.52
C GLN A 40 40.90 -92.99 -16.21
N ILE A 41 40.07 -92.59 -15.26
CA ILE A 41 40.43 -92.36 -13.86
C ILE A 41 39.49 -93.23 -13.04
N ASN A 42 40.05 -94.19 -12.29
CA ASN A 42 39.27 -95.12 -11.47
C ASN A 42 38.13 -95.82 -12.23
N GLY A 43 38.39 -96.25 -13.48
CA GLY A 43 37.45 -96.99 -14.32
C GLY A 43 36.42 -96.14 -15.08
N VAL A 44 36.36 -94.82 -14.86
CA VAL A 44 35.46 -93.90 -15.56
C VAL A 44 36.27 -93.06 -16.55
N THR A 45 35.73 -92.80 -17.75
CA THR A 45 36.45 -91.99 -18.74
C THR A 45 36.53 -90.53 -18.30
N LYS A 46 37.63 -89.85 -18.63
CA LYS A 46 37.83 -88.43 -18.32
C LYS A 46 36.70 -87.56 -18.90
N ILE A 47 36.25 -87.86 -20.11
CA ILE A 47 35.13 -87.14 -20.73
C ILE A 47 33.82 -87.25 -19.96
N GLU A 48 33.50 -88.43 -19.39
CA GLU A 48 32.30 -88.59 -18.57
C GLU A 48 32.38 -87.71 -17.31
N ILE A 49 33.54 -87.73 -16.63
CA ILE A 49 33.79 -86.91 -15.45
C ILE A 49 33.69 -85.42 -15.77
N ALA A 50 34.25 -84.99 -16.90
CA ALA A 50 34.25 -83.59 -17.32
C ALA A 50 32.86 -83.09 -17.71
N ARG A 51 32.07 -83.92 -18.41
CA ARG A 51 30.66 -83.60 -18.73
C ARG A 51 29.80 -83.47 -17.48
N ASP A 52 29.96 -84.39 -16.52
CA ASP A 52 29.21 -84.33 -15.26
C ASP A 52 29.57 -83.10 -14.42
N ALA A 53 30.85 -82.75 -14.35
CA ALA A 53 31.29 -81.53 -13.67
C ALA A 53 30.72 -80.27 -14.31
N LEU A 54 30.75 -80.18 -15.65
CA LEU A 54 30.20 -79.06 -16.39
C LEU A 54 28.67 -78.97 -16.26
N LYS A 55 27.96 -80.11 -16.29
CA LYS A 55 26.51 -80.18 -16.07
C LYS A 55 26.12 -79.62 -14.70
N ASN A 56 26.85 -79.97 -13.64
CA ASN A 56 26.57 -79.47 -12.28
C ASN A 56 26.76 -77.96 -12.19
N VAL A 57 27.80 -77.44 -12.84
CA VAL A 57 28.11 -76.00 -12.89
C VAL A 57 27.03 -75.22 -13.62
N VAL A 58 26.62 -75.70 -14.80
CA VAL A 58 25.62 -75.02 -15.63
C VAL A 58 24.25 -74.98 -14.94
N ARG A 59 23.90 -76.00 -14.15
CA ARG A 59 22.67 -76.00 -13.32
C ARG A 59 22.66 -74.85 -12.32
N GLU A 60 23.78 -74.61 -11.65
CA GLU A 60 23.93 -73.58 -10.63
C GLU A 60 24.24 -72.18 -11.22
N TRP A 61 24.49 -72.07 -12.52
CA TRP A 61 24.92 -70.82 -13.19
C TRP A 61 23.95 -69.64 -13.00
N ASN A 62 24.45 -68.47 -12.62
CA ASN A 62 23.67 -67.24 -12.55
C ASN A 62 23.08 -66.85 -13.93
N PRO A 63 21.74 -66.73 -14.09
CA PRO A 63 21.11 -66.39 -15.37
C PRO A 63 21.44 -64.97 -15.88
N ASN A 64 22.00 -64.11 -15.03
CA ASN A 64 22.42 -62.74 -15.38
C ASN A 64 23.87 -62.67 -15.87
N VAL A 65 24.57 -63.81 -15.99
CA VAL A 65 25.91 -63.89 -16.59
C VAL A 65 25.78 -64.58 -17.95
N GLU A 66 26.17 -63.89 -19.02
CA GLU A 66 26.16 -64.46 -20.36
C GLU A 66 27.20 -65.57 -20.47
N LEU A 67 26.81 -66.71 -21.08
CA LEU A 67 27.64 -67.90 -21.16
C LEU A 67 27.76 -68.40 -22.60
N GLY A 68 29.00 -68.50 -23.09
CA GLY A 68 29.34 -69.23 -24.31
C GLY A 68 30.04 -70.57 -24.02
N LEU A 69 29.97 -71.50 -24.99
CA LEU A 69 30.67 -72.78 -24.96
C LEU A 69 31.43 -72.98 -26.28
N THR A 70 32.75 -73.10 -26.18
CA THR A 70 33.65 -73.48 -27.26
C THR A 70 34.25 -74.85 -26.96
N VAL A 71 34.32 -75.72 -27.96
CA VAL A 71 34.80 -77.09 -27.82
C VAL A 71 35.85 -77.35 -28.89
N TYR A 72 36.96 -77.98 -28.54
CA TYR A 72 37.95 -78.41 -29.51
C TYR A 72 38.13 -79.93 -29.55
N GLY A 73 38.52 -80.44 -30.72
CA GLY A 73 38.89 -81.84 -30.92
C GLY A 73 37.72 -82.83 -30.96
N HIS A 74 36.47 -82.40 -31.12
CA HIS A 74 35.32 -83.31 -31.02
C HIS A 74 34.77 -83.85 -32.37
N ARG A 75 35.28 -83.39 -33.53
CA ARG A 75 34.71 -83.73 -34.86
C ARG A 75 35.69 -84.42 -35.80
N SER A 76 36.95 -84.00 -35.80
CA SER A 76 37.95 -84.42 -36.79
C SER A 76 39.23 -84.94 -36.15
N LYS A 77 39.70 -86.11 -36.58
CA LYS A 77 40.95 -86.69 -36.06
C LYS A 77 42.15 -85.98 -36.70
N GLY A 78 43.11 -85.53 -35.88
CA GLY A 78 44.37 -84.96 -36.36
C GLY A 78 44.33 -83.50 -36.82
N ASP A 79 43.14 -82.88 -36.89
CA ASP A 79 42.94 -81.50 -37.33
C ASP A 79 43.14 -80.50 -36.19
N CYS A 80 44.02 -79.52 -36.40
CA CYS A 80 44.31 -78.43 -35.45
C CYS A 80 43.34 -77.25 -35.55
N ASN A 81 42.49 -77.23 -36.56
CA ASN A 81 41.43 -76.23 -36.74
C ASN A 81 40.08 -76.71 -36.21
N ASP A 82 40.00 -77.90 -35.60
CA ASP A 82 38.78 -78.44 -35.02
C ASP A 82 38.41 -77.73 -33.71
N ILE A 83 37.93 -76.50 -33.84
CA ILE A 83 37.48 -75.62 -32.77
C ILE A 83 36.11 -75.10 -33.18
N GLU A 84 35.10 -75.33 -32.35
CA GLU A 84 33.72 -74.94 -32.61
C GLU A 84 33.13 -74.16 -31.44
N VAL A 85 32.55 -73.01 -31.75
CA VAL A 85 31.64 -72.30 -30.84
C VAL A 85 30.28 -72.98 -30.94
N VAL A 86 30.09 -74.02 -30.14
CA VAL A 86 28.83 -74.80 -30.13
C VAL A 86 27.68 -74.00 -29.50
N ILE A 87 28.00 -73.06 -28.61
CA ILE A 87 27.03 -72.13 -28.02
C ILE A 87 27.66 -70.73 -28.05
N PRO A 88 27.11 -69.80 -28.85
CA PRO A 88 27.51 -68.40 -28.85
C PRO A 88 27.29 -67.76 -27.47
N ILE A 89 28.05 -66.70 -27.19
CA ILE A 89 27.91 -65.93 -25.94
C ILE A 89 26.56 -65.22 -25.94
N GLY A 90 25.84 -65.34 -24.83
CA GLY A 90 24.57 -64.65 -24.61
C GLY A 90 23.86 -65.20 -23.38
N LYS A 91 22.59 -64.82 -23.22
CA LYS A 91 21.76 -65.27 -22.11
C LYS A 91 21.70 -66.80 -22.04
N VAL A 92 22.03 -67.35 -20.87
CA VAL A 92 22.27 -68.80 -20.71
C VAL A 92 20.99 -69.63 -20.77
N ASP A 93 20.86 -70.47 -21.80
CA ASP A 93 19.90 -71.59 -21.82
C ASP A 93 20.59 -72.83 -21.22
N LYS A 94 20.39 -73.03 -19.91
CA LYS A 94 21.00 -74.13 -19.14
C LYS A 94 20.71 -75.50 -19.74
N LYS A 95 19.50 -75.72 -20.27
CA LYS A 95 19.11 -77.02 -20.83
C LYS A 95 19.87 -77.27 -22.13
N ARG A 96 19.89 -76.29 -23.04
CA ARG A 96 20.64 -76.38 -24.30
C ARG A 96 22.12 -76.64 -24.08
N VAL A 97 22.74 -75.98 -23.10
CA VAL A 97 24.15 -76.19 -22.76
C VAL A 97 24.40 -77.63 -22.29
N ILE A 98 23.59 -78.14 -21.35
CA ILE A 98 23.74 -79.50 -20.83
C ILE A 98 23.54 -80.54 -21.96
N ASP A 99 22.48 -80.40 -22.76
CA ASP A 99 22.17 -81.33 -23.85
C ASP A 99 23.27 -81.37 -24.92
N THR A 100 23.92 -80.22 -25.16
CA THR A 100 25.06 -80.12 -26.08
C THR A 100 26.28 -80.83 -25.51
N VAL A 101 26.65 -80.53 -24.26
CA VAL A 101 27.83 -81.12 -23.58
C VAL A 101 27.74 -82.64 -23.53
N MET A 102 26.57 -83.20 -23.23
CA MET A 102 26.37 -84.65 -23.12
C MET A 102 26.58 -85.40 -24.45
N LYS A 103 26.50 -84.71 -25.60
CA LYS A 103 26.68 -85.31 -26.94
C LYS A 103 28.12 -85.23 -27.47
N ILE A 104 29.00 -84.43 -26.87
CA ILE A 104 30.37 -84.16 -27.36
C ILE A 104 31.24 -85.40 -27.25
N LYS A 105 31.66 -86.03 -28.35
CA LYS A 105 32.55 -87.20 -28.32
C LYS A 105 34.02 -86.81 -28.59
N PRO A 106 35.00 -87.31 -27.81
CA PRO A 106 36.39 -86.96 -28.06
C PRO A 106 36.98 -87.63 -29.30
N LYS A 107 37.79 -86.90 -30.11
CA LYS A 107 38.30 -87.45 -31.39
C LYS A 107 39.65 -86.90 -31.88
N GLY A 108 39.95 -85.64 -31.62
CA GLY A 108 40.95 -84.81 -32.31
C GLY A 108 42.15 -84.42 -31.44
N LYS A 109 42.86 -83.37 -31.89
CA LYS A 109 44.03 -82.79 -31.20
C LYS A 109 43.62 -81.74 -30.14
N THR A 110 44.61 -81.18 -29.46
CA THR A 110 44.47 -80.20 -28.35
C THR A 110 45.00 -78.81 -28.77
N PRO A 111 44.30 -78.04 -29.63
CA PRO A 111 44.73 -76.72 -30.11
C PRO A 111 44.37 -75.59 -29.14
N ILE A 112 45.05 -75.52 -27.99
CA ILE A 112 44.76 -74.56 -26.91
C ILE A 112 44.97 -73.11 -27.38
N SER A 113 46.08 -72.84 -28.05
CA SER A 113 46.49 -71.52 -28.52
C SER A 113 45.44 -70.90 -29.46
N ARG A 114 45.01 -71.66 -30.46
CA ARG A 114 43.97 -71.24 -31.41
C ARG A 114 42.60 -71.11 -30.73
N SER A 115 42.30 -71.96 -29.76
CA SER A 115 41.03 -71.90 -29.00
C SER A 115 40.96 -70.65 -28.15
N LEU A 116 42.07 -70.24 -27.52
CA LEU A 116 42.17 -68.99 -26.77
C LEU A 116 41.94 -67.78 -27.69
N ARG A 117 42.56 -67.75 -28.89
CA ARG A 117 42.34 -66.67 -29.87
C ARG A 117 40.88 -66.62 -30.34
N LYS A 118 40.28 -67.78 -30.64
CA LYS A 118 38.88 -67.88 -31.06
C LYS A 118 37.96 -67.34 -29.97
N ALA A 119 38.10 -67.81 -28.74
CA ALA A 119 37.27 -67.38 -27.61
C ALA A 119 37.47 -65.89 -27.28
N ALA A 120 38.71 -65.39 -27.33
CA ALA A 120 39.01 -63.97 -27.16
C ALA A 120 38.37 -63.10 -28.25
N GLY A 121 38.35 -63.57 -29.51
CA GLY A 121 37.70 -62.87 -30.62
C GLY A 121 36.18 -62.80 -30.50
N GLU A 122 35.52 -63.87 -30.02
CA GLU A 122 34.07 -63.90 -29.79
C GLU A 122 33.62 -62.90 -28.71
N LEU A 123 34.51 -62.59 -27.76
CA LEU A 123 34.20 -61.67 -26.66
C LEU A 123 34.03 -60.21 -27.09
N LYS A 124 34.41 -59.87 -28.34
CA LYS A 124 34.44 -58.52 -28.95
C LYS A 124 35.25 -57.50 -28.11
N TYR A 125 35.88 -56.54 -28.78
CA TYR A 125 36.65 -55.47 -28.11
C TYR A 125 35.70 -54.49 -27.42
N THR A 126 35.20 -54.85 -26.24
CA THR A 126 34.47 -53.94 -25.34
C THR A 126 35.35 -53.62 -24.14
N GLU A 127 35.14 -52.48 -23.49
CA GLU A 127 35.93 -52.01 -22.34
C GLU A 127 35.72 -52.84 -21.05
N GLU A 128 35.04 -53.99 -21.15
CA GLU A 128 34.62 -54.80 -20.01
C GLU A 128 35.42 -56.11 -19.87
N LYS A 129 35.60 -56.54 -18.62
CA LYS A 129 36.36 -57.74 -18.26
C LYS A 129 35.61 -59.02 -18.63
N ALA A 130 36.12 -59.72 -19.64
CA ALA A 130 35.61 -61.03 -20.04
C ALA A 130 36.32 -62.18 -19.32
N THR A 131 35.61 -63.28 -19.04
CA THR A 131 36.22 -64.46 -18.40
C THR A 131 36.27 -65.67 -19.33
N ILE A 132 37.45 -66.29 -19.48
CA ILE A 132 37.62 -67.58 -20.15
C ILE A 132 37.84 -68.65 -19.09
N ILE A 133 37.13 -69.78 -19.21
CA ILE A 133 37.31 -70.96 -18.36
C ILE A 133 37.80 -72.09 -19.26
N LEU A 134 39.10 -72.37 -19.21
CA LEU A 134 39.72 -73.45 -19.98
C LEU A 134 39.78 -74.73 -19.14
N ILE A 135 39.19 -75.81 -19.64
CA ILE A 135 39.30 -77.15 -19.05
C ILE A 135 40.09 -78.00 -20.03
N SER A 136 41.26 -78.51 -19.65
CA SER A 136 42.08 -79.35 -20.52
C SER A 136 42.78 -80.50 -19.79
N ASP A 137 42.86 -81.66 -20.44
CA ASP A 137 43.52 -82.87 -19.94
C ASP A 137 44.86 -83.18 -20.60
N GLY A 138 45.32 -82.30 -21.49
CA GLY A 138 46.47 -82.52 -22.34
C GLY A 138 47.33 -81.27 -22.52
N LYS A 139 48.58 -81.51 -22.93
CA LYS A 139 49.47 -80.46 -23.43
C LYS A 139 49.00 -79.97 -24.80
N GLU A 140 49.37 -78.75 -25.14
CA GLU A 140 49.23 -78.24 -26.52
C GLU A 140 49.92 -79.19 -27.52
N THR A 141 49.23 -79.51 -28.63
CA THR A 141 49.71 -80.47 -29.65
C THR A 141 49.71 -79.89 -31.07
N CYS A 142 49.31 -78.64 -31.25
CA CYS A 142 49.15 -78.01 -32.55
C CYS A 142 50.10 -76.82 -32.75
N ASP A 143 50.28 -75.99 -31.75
CA ASP A 143 51.11 -74.78 -31.83
C ASP A 143 52.25 -74.79 -30.78
N PRO A 144 53.34 -74.01 -30.97
CA PRO A 144 54.53 -74.13 -30.13
C PRO A 144 54.36 -73.71 -28.66
N ASP A 145 53.61 -72.62 -28.37
CA ASP A 145 53.50 -72.09 -27.00
C ASP A 145 52.13 -71.40 -26.72
N PRO A 146 51.23 -72.04 -25.94
CA PRO A 146 49.95 -71.45 -25.56
C PRO A 146 50.10 -70.34 -24.51
N CYS A 147 51.18 -70.30 -23.72
CA CYS A 147 51.43 -69.22 -22.77
C CYS A 147 51.87 -67.93 -23.47
N ALA A 148 52.71 -68.04 -24.51
CA ALA A 148 53.04 -66.90 -25.36
C ALA A 148 51.78 -66.29 -25.99
N THR A 149 50.87 -67.13 -26.48
CA THR A 149 49.58 -66.70 -27.03
C THR A 149 48.73 -65.96 -25.99
N ALA A 150 48.66 -66.45 -24.74
CA ALA A 150 47.94 -65.78 -23.67
C ALA A 150 48.51 -64.39 -23.33
N LYS A 151 49.85 -64.25 -23.32
CA LYS A 151 50.53 -62.97 -23.10
C LYS A 151 50.32 -61.99 -24.25
N GLU A 152 50.33 -62.49 -25.48
CA GLU A 152 50.08 -61.70 -26.69
C GLU A 152 48.67 -61.11 -26.66
N LEU A 153 47.65 -61.93 -26.42
CA LEU A 153 46.26 -61.47 -26.35
C LEU A 153 46.05 -60.43 -25.23
N LYS A 154 46.76 -60.55 -24.09
CA LYS A 154 46.71 -59.53 -23.03
C LYS A 154 47.38 -58.21 -23.46
N LYS A 155 48.45 -58.27 -24.26
CA LYS A 155 49.13 -57.08 -24.80
C LYS A 155 48.32 -56.37 -25.90
N GLU A 156 47.53 -57.11 -26.66
CA GLU A 156 46.64 -56.57 -27.70
C GLU A 156 45.43 -55.79 -27.13
N GLY A 157 45.38 -55.58 -25.81
CA GLY A 157 44.32 -54.81 -25.15
C GLY A 157 43.02 -55.59 -24.96
N ILE A 158 43.03 -56.91 -25.20
CA ILE A 158 41.86 -57.76 -24.91
C ILE A 158 41.81 -57.96 -23.39
N ASP A 159 40.92 -57.25 -22.69
CA ASP A 159 40.79 -57.34 -21.24
C ASP A 159 40.00 -58.59 -20.82
N PHE A 160 40.61 -59.76 -21.00
CA PHE A 160 40.08 -61.01 -20.47
C PHE A 160 40.97 -61.62 -19.38
N VAL A 161 40.36 -62.46 -18.56
CA VAL A 161 40.99 -63.29 -17.53
C VAL A 161 40.72 -64.75 -17.87
N ALA A 162 41.76 -65.59 -17.96
CA ALA A 162 41.60 -67.02 -18.17
C ALA A 162 41.82 -67.81 -16.88
N HIS A 163 40.76 -68.40 -16.33
CA HIS A 163 40.88 -69.45 -15.32
C HIS A 163 41.10 -70.78 -16.03
N VAL A 164 42.11 -71.54 -15.59
CA VAL A 164 42.53 -72.77 -16.26
C VAL A 164 42.47 -73.96 -15.30
N VAL A 165 41.81 -75.03 -15.73
CA VAL A 165 41.71 -76.29 -15.00
C VAL A 165 42.49 -77.37 -15.75
N GLY A 166 43.62 -77.80 -15.17
CA GLY A 166 44.37 -78.95 -15.67
C GLY A 166 43.80 -80.25 -15.11
N PHE A 167 43.14 -81.04 -15.96
CA PHE A 167 42.42 -82.24 -15.56
C PHE A 167 43.24 -83.51 -15.78
N ASN A 168 43.74 -84.08 -14.68
CA ASN A 168 44.58 -85.28 -14.66
C ASN A 168 45.76 -85.23 -15.65
N VAL A 169 46.52 -84.13 -15.56
CA VAL A 169 47.72 -83.84 -16.36
C VAL A 169 49.02 -84.11 -15.58
N ASP A 170 50.13 -84.26 -16.31
CA ASP A 170 51.47 -84.37 -15.71
C ASP A 170 52.03 -83.01 -15.25
N LYS A 171 53.14 -83.03 -14.49
CA LYS A 171 53.77 -81.81 -13.94
C LYS A 171 54.25 -80.81 -15.00
N LYS A 172 54.61 -81.28 -16.21
CA LYS A 172 55.11 -80.41 -17.28
C LYS A 172 53.95 -79.66 -17.93
N THR A 173 52.85 -80.36 -18.13
CA THR A 173 51.58 -79.83 -18.63
C THR A 173 50.94 -78.90 -17.60
N ASP A 174 50.99 -79.24 -16.30
CA ASP A 174 50.56 -78.36 -15.20
C ASP A 174 51.20 -76.97 -15.33
N LYS A 175 52.53 -76.88 -15.51
CA LYS A 175 53.24 -75.61 -15.67
C LYS A 175 52.83 -74.83 -16.92
N GLN A 176 52.58 -75.52 -18.03
CA GLN A 176 52.16 -74.89 -19.29
C GLN A 176 50.77 -74.24 -19.13
N LEU A 177 49.83 -74.96 -18.54
CA LEU A 177 48.46 -74.49 -18.28
C LEU A 177 48.41 -73.41 -17.21
N GLU A 178 49.22 -73.52 -16.16
CA GLU A 178 49.36 -72.51 -15.12
C GLU A 178 49.89 -71.18 -15.67
N CYS A 179 50.82 -71.24 -16.63
CA CYS A 179 51.36 -70.06 -17.29
C CYS A 179 50.27 -69.26 -18.03
N ILE A 180 49.30 -69.94 -18.67
CA ILE A 180 48.18 -69.30 -19.35
C ILE A 180 47.31 -68.51 -18.35
N ALA A 181 46.98 -69.13 -17.21
CA ALA A 181 46.21 -68.47 -16.16
C ALA A 181 46.94 -67.25 -15.62
N ASN A 182 48.20 -67.42 -15.22
CA ASN A 182 49.02 -66.34 -14.67
C ASN A 182 49.24 -65.19 -15.68
N ALA A 183 49.43 -65.51 -16.96
CA ALA A 183 49.63 -64.51 -18.02
C ALA A 183 48.43 -63.58 -18.23
N THR A 184 47.22 -64.03 -17.89
CA THR A 184 45.98 -63.28 -18.06
C THR A 184 45.43 -62.72 -16.74
N GLY A 185 46.11 -62.98 -15.62
CA GLY A 185 45.66 -62.61 -14.27
C GLY A 185 44.57 -63.53 -13.70
N GLY A 186 44.38 -64.71 -14.30
CA GLY A 186 43.47 -65.74 -13.82
C GLY A 186 44.16 -66.73 -12.89
N GLU A 187 43.43 -67.78 -12.53
CA GLU A 187 43.90 -68.79 -11.57
C GLU A 187 43.98 -70.18 -12.20
N TYR A 188 45.00 -70.91 -11.79
CA TYR A 188 45.20 -72.30 -12.17
C TYR A 188 44.66 -73.26 -11.12
N PHE A 189 43.94 -74.28 -11.56
CA PHE A 189 43.39 -75.34 -10.71
C PHE A 189 43.85 -76.71 -11.22
N SER A 190 44.68 -77.40 -10.44
CA SER A 190 45.02 -78.80 -10.72
C SER A 190 43.93 -79.74 -10.20
N ALA A 191 43.27 -80.47 -11.09
CA ALA A 191 42.22 -81.43 -10.76
C ALA A 191 42.65 -82.86 -11.13
N LYS A 192 43.04 -83.68 -10.14
CA LYS A 192 43.50 -85.06 -10.40
C LYS A 192 42.36 -86.11 -10.47
N ASN A 193 41.14 -85.75 -10.08
CA ASN A 193 39.97 -86.64 -10.09
C ASN A 193 38.65 -85.85 -10.18
N ALA A 194 37.52 -86.56 -10.24
CA ALA A 194 36.19 -85.98 -10.38
C ALA A 194 35.81 -84.98 -9.27
N ALA A 195 36.15 -85.26 -8.02
CA ALA A 195 35.83 -84.37 -6.89
C ALA A 195 36.61 -83.05 -6.99
N ALA A 196 37.91 -83.13 -7.32
CA ALA A 196 38.75 -81.96 -7.51
C ALA A 196 38.30 -81.11 -8.71
N LEU A 197 37.87 -81.74 -9.81
CA LEU A 197 37.34 -81.04 -10.98
C LEU A 197 36.06 -80.28 -10.64
N ASN A 198 35.10 -80.92 -9.96
CA ASN A 198 33.87 -80.28 -9.50
C ASN A 198 34.15 -79.09 -8.56
N LYS A 199 35.10 -79.25 -7.62
CA LYS A 199 35.48 -78.17 -6.69
C LYS A 199 36.12 -76.98 -7.41
N ALA A 200 37.04 -77.25 -8.34
CA ALA A 200 37.70 -76.22 -9.15
C ALA A 200 36.66 -75.43 -9.94
N MET A 201 35.77 -76.13 -10.65
CA MET A 201 34.73 -75.50 -11.44
C MET A 201 33.75 -74.65 -10.60
N LYS A 202 33.30 -75.15 -9.44
CA LYS A 202 32.45 -74.36 -8.52
C LYS A 202 33.15 -73.11 -7.99
N THR A 203 34.46 -73.19 -7.75
CA THR A 203 35.25 -72.04 -7.27
C THR A 203 35.38 -70.98 -8.35
N ILE A 204 35.66 -71.39 -9.59
CA ILE A 204 35.76 -70.50 -10.75
C ILE A 204 34.43 -69.78 -10.98
N VAL A 205 33.30 -70.49 -10.95
CA VAL A 205 31.96 -69.92 -11.17
C VAL A 205 31.63 -68.87 -10.12
N LYS A 206 31.90 -69.12 -8.84
CA LYS A 206 31.72 -68.11 -7.79
C LYS A 206 32.56 -66.85 -8.04
N LYS A 207 33.74 -66.98 -8.63
CA LYS A 207 34.60 -65.83 -8.97
C LYS A 207 34.05 -65.05 -10.16
N VAL A 208 33.51 -65.75 -11.16
CA VAL A 208 32.82 -65.16 -12.31
C VAL A 208 31.55 -64.41 -11.85
N GLU A 209 30.82 -64.93 -10.86
CA GLU A 209 29.60 -64.30 -10.32
C GLU A 209 29.85 -63.08 -9.41
N VAL A 210 31.06 -62.93 -8.86
CA VAL A 210 31.43 -61.84 -7.93
C VAL A 210 32.12 -60.66 -8.65
N ALA A 211 32.56 -60.84 -9.89
CA ALA A 211 33.11 -59.78 -10.72
C ALA A 211 31.98 -58.87 -11.28
N LYS A 212 31.43 -58.01 -10.43
CA LYS A 212 30.65 -56.84 -10.88
C LYS A 212 31.56 -55.90 -11.70
N PRO A 213 31.03 -55.15 -12.68
CA PRO A 213 31.79 -54.05 -13.27
C PRO A 213 32.29 -53.14 -12.15
N LYS A 214 33.55 -52.73 -12.26
CA LYS A 214 34.25 -51.98 -11.22
C LYS A 214 33.59 -50.61 -11.15
N LYS A 215 32.71 -50.41 -10.16
CA LYS A 215 32.15 -49.09 -9.81
C LYS A 215 33.26 -48.06 -9.84
N VAL A 216 33.10 -46.99 -10.63
CA VAL A 216 34.04 -45.87 -10.61
C VAL A 216 34.02 -45.30 -9.19
N GLU A 217 35.08 -45.53 -8.40
CA GLU A 217 35.09 -45.18 -6.97
C GLU A 217 34.83 -43.68 -6.75
N LYS A 218 35.21 -42.83 -7.71
CA LYS A 218 35.00 -41.38 -7.74
C LYS A 218 34.48 -40.96 -9.11
N ASN A 219 33.18 -40.71 -9.23
CA ASN A 219 32.49 -40.41 -10.49
C ASN A 219 32.33 -38.90 -10.78
N LEU A 220 32.83 -38.02 -9.89
CA LEU A 220 32.82 -36.57 -10.08
C LEU A 220 34.22 -35.98 -9.84
N GLN A 221 34.74 -35.28 -10.84
CA GLN A 221 36.00 -34.51 -10.76
C GLN A 221 35.71 -33.03 -10.94
N ILE A 222 36.09 -32.20 -9.97
CA ILE A 222 35.86 -30.74 -10.00
C ILE A 222 37.20 -30.01 -9.94
N THR A 223 37.35 -29.02 -10.80
CA THR A 223 38.44 -28.02 -10.80
C THR A 223 37.84 -26.62 -10.88
N ALA A 224 38.61 -25.59 -10.53
CA ALA A 224 38.25 -24.20 -10.78
C ALA A 224 39.36 -23.47 -11.51
N SER A 225 39.01 -22.53 -12.39
CA SER A 225 39.96 -21.67 -13.11
C SER A 225 39.36 -20.28 -13.35
N GLU A 226 40.21 -19.25 -13.52
CA GLU A 226 39.71 -17.90 -13.81
C GLU A 226 39.20 -17.76 -15.27
N THR A 227 39.66 -18.63 -16.19
CA THR A 227 39.30 -18.59 -17.62
C THR A 227 39.11 -20.00 -18.16
N GLU A 228 38.33 -20.14 -19.22
CA GLU A 228 38.22 -21.39 -19.98
C GLU A 228 39.61 -21.81 -20.51
N GLY A 229 40.08 -23.00 -20.11
CA GLY A 229 41.44 -23.48 -20.41
C GLY A 229 42.57 -22.85 -19.59
N GLY A 230 42.27 -21.98 -18.63
CA GLY A 230 43.24 -21.33 -17.75
C GLY A 230 43.84 -22.26 -16.70
N LYS A 231 44.86 -21.77 -15.97
CA LYS A 231 45.47 -22.51 -14.85
C LYS A 231 44.45 -22.71 -13.72
N ALA A 232 44.51 -23.88 -13.08
CA ALA A 232 43.66 -24.17 -11.94
C ALA A 232 43.95 -23.24 -10.75
N VAL A 233 42.92 -22.87 -10.00
CA VAL A 233 42.99 -22.07 -8.78
C VAL A 233 42.43 -22.86 -7.60
N ALA A 234 42.91 -22.56 -6.39
CA ALA A 234 42.40 -23.22 -5.20
C ALA A 234 41.00 -22.72 -4.83
N ALA A 235 40.03 -23.62 -4.70
CA ALA A 235 38.62 -23.28 -4.47
C ALA A 235 37.91 -24.35 -3.61
N LEU A 236 36.91 -23.91 -2.85
CA LEU A 236 36.03 -24.76 -2.05
C LEU A 236 34.76 -25.09 -2.84
N HIS A 237 34.36 -26.34 -2.92
CA HIS A 237 33.19 -26.80 -3.66
C HIS A 237 32.17 -27.44 -2.72
N GLN A 238 30.95 -26.91 -2.75
CA GLN A 238 29.80 -27.45 -2.05
C GLN A 238 28.84 -28.06 -3.07
N ILE A 239 28.54 -29.35 -2.96
CA ILE A 239 27.74 -30.09 -3.94
C ILE A 239 26.33 -30.29 -3.39
N TYR A 240 25.33 -29.67 -4.02
CA TYR A 240 23.92 -29.72 -3.62
C TYR A 240 23.10 -30.51 -4.62
N LYS A 241 22.01 -31.15 -4.20
CA LYS A 241 21.01 -31.66 -5.14
C LYS A 241 20.34 -30.49 -5.85
N ASP A 242 20.06 -30.67 -7.14
CA ASP A 242 19.32 -29.69 -7.93
C ASP A 242 17.81 -29.76 -7.63
N VAL A 243 17.24 -28.65 -7.15
CA VAL A 243 15.80 -28.46 -6.91
C VAL A 243 15.30 -27.34 -7.81
N GLY A 244 14.98 -27.68 -9.06
CA GLY A 244 14.41 -26.72 -10.03
C GLY A 244 15.37 -25.62 -10.47
N GLY A 245 16.65 -25.96 -10.66
CA GLY A 245 17.73 -25.03 -11.04
C GLY A 245 18.38 -24.30 -9.86
N LYS A 246 18.11 -24.73 -8.62
CA LYS A 246 18.61 -24.11 -7.38
C LYS A 246 19.21 -25.17 -6.44
N PRO A 247 20.21 -24.80 -5.63
CA PRO A 247 20.78 -25.71 -4.64
C PRO A 247 19.76 -26.01 -3.52
N SER A 248 19.73 -27.26 -3.04
CA SER A 248 18.98 -27.68 -1.84
C SER A 248 19.45 -26.97 -0.56
N ASP A 249 18.69 -27.11 0.53
CA ASP A 249 19.02 -26.46 1.82
C ASP A 249 20.33 -26.95 2.46
N ARG A 250 20.76 -28.18 2.14
CA ARG A 250 22.02 -28.77 2.63
C ARG A 250 22.84 -29.31 1.47
N TYR A 251 24.16 -29.16 1.58
CA TYR A 251 25.10 -29.80 0.68
C TYR A 251 25.25 -31.26 1.06
N GLU A 252 25.35 -32.13 0.06
CA GLU A 252 25.58 -33.56 0.22
C GLU A 252 27.07 -33.83 0.43
N HIS A 253 27.93 -33.09 -0.28
CA HIS A 253 29.39 -33.23 -0.24
C HIS A 253 30.08 -31.87 -0.19
N LEU A 254 31.26 -31.84 0.42
CA LEU A 254 32.14 -30.68 0.53
C LEU A 254 33.57 -31.14 0.22
N CYS A 255 34.23 -30.45 -0.72
CA CYS A 255 35.61 -30.75 -1.09
C CYS A 255 36.35 -29.49 -1.54
N GLU A 256 37.68 -29.56 -1.61
CA GLU A 256 38.53 -28.49 -2.12
C GLU A 256 39.30 -28.97 -3.35
N SER A 257 39.50 -28.09 -4.33
CA SER A 257 40.49 -28.28 -5.39
C SER A 257 41.62 -27.27 -5.21
N ASP A 258 42.82 -27.61 -5.69
CA ASP A 258 43.98 -26.72 -5.66
C ASP A 258 44.56 -26.47 -7.08
N LYS A 259 45.75 -25.85 -7.15
CA LYS A 259 46.39 -25.50 -8.43
C LYS A 259 46.88 -26.72 -9.25
N LYS A 260 46.97 -27.89 -8.64
CA LYS A 260 47.53 -29.13 -9.22
C LYS A 260 46.59 -30.32 -9.09
N GLU A 261 45.79 -30.37 -8.03
CA GLU A 261 44.94 -31.50 -7.68
C GLU A 261 43.45 -31.11 -7.76
N PRO A 262 42.64 -31.86 -8.54
CA PRO A 262 41.20 -31.68 -8.60
C PRO A 262 40.52 -32.23 -7.35
N CYS A 263 39.34 -31.72 -7.01
CA CYS A 263 38.44 -32.40 -6.09
C CYS A 263 37.88 -33.66 -6.76
N LEU A 264 37.93 -34.80 -6.07
CA LEU A 264 37.38 -36.09 -6.53
C LEU A 264 36.35 -36.63 -5.54
N GLU A 265 35.09 -36.70 -5.95
CA GLU A 265 33.96 -37.14 -5.13
C GLU A 265 33.23 -38.36 -5.71
N SER A 266 32.58 -39.10 -4.81
CA SER A 266 31.69 -40.22 -5.16
C SER A 266 30.28 -39.78 -4.82
N VAL A 267 29.49 -39.43 -5.83
CA VAL A 267 28.12 -38.93 -5.66
C VAL A 267 27.14 -39.85 -6.40
N PRO A 268 25.91 -40.08 -5.88
CA PRO A 268 24.89 -40.81 -6.61
C PRO A 268 24.58 -40.20 -7.98
N THR A 269 24.05 -41.00 -8.90
CA THR A 269 23.56 -40.49 -10.20
C THR A 269 22.44 -39.48 -9.99
N GLY A 270 22.52 -38.34 -10.69
CA GLY A 270 21.50 -37.31 -10.63
C GLY A 270 21.98 -35.92 -11.02
N LYS A 271 21.09 -34.94 -10.87
CA LYS A 271 21.37 -33.52 -11.14
C LYS A 271 21.77 -32.81 -9.84
N TYR A 272 22.85 -32.05 -9.93
CA TYR A 272 23.45 -31.33 -8.82
C TYR A 272 23.75 -29.88 -9.19
N ILE A 273 23.80 -29.02 -8.17
CA ILE A 273 24.36 -27.66 -8.26
C ILE A 273 25.65 -27.63 -7.45
N ILE A 274 26.78 -27.43 -8.13
CA ILE A 274 28.07 -27.21 -7.49
C ILE A 274 28.19 -25.71 -7.18
N VAL A 275 28.20 -25.36 -5.90
CA VAL A 275 28.50 -23.99 -5.44
C VAL A 275 29.99 -23.92 -5.16
N THR A 276 30.74 -23.32 -6.08
CA THR A 276 32.20 -23.16 -5.96
C THR A 276 32.51 -21.79 -5.40
N GLN A 277 33.29 -21.75 -4.32
CA GLN A 277 33.78 -20.56 -3.67
C GLN A 277 35.26 -20.33 -3.97
N TYR A 278 35.58 -19.18 -4.56
CA TYR A 278 36.93 -18.68 -4.77
C TYR A 278 37.05 -17.30 -4.14
N ASN A 279 37.94 -17.14 -3.16
CA ASN A 279 37.97 -15.99 -2.25
C ASN A 279 36.59 -15.80 -1.55
N LYS A 280 35.88 -14.71 -1.85
CA LYS A 280 34.53 -14.42 -1.34
C LYS A 280 33.41 -14.62 -2.38
N TYR A 281 33.77 -15.03 -3.60
CA TYR A 281 32.83 -15.17 -4.70
C TYR A 281 32.33 -16.60 -4.79
N LYS A 282 31.04 -16.77 -5.08
CA LYS A 282 30.40 -18.07 -5.27
C LYS A 282 29.79 -18.15 -6.66
N ILE A 283 29.99 -19.26 -7.35
CA ILE A 283 29.33 -19.58 -8.63
C ILE A 283 28.59 -20.90 -8.49
N ASN A 284 27.34 -20.92 -8.96
CA ASN A 284 26.50 -22.10 -9.02
C ASN A 284 26.62 -22.72 -10.40
N THR A 285 27.14 -23.94 -10.48
CA THR A 285 27.33 -24.68 -11.74
C THR A 285 26.44 -25.93 -11.73
N PRO A 286 25.41 -26.00 -12.59
CA PRO A 286 24.62 -27.21 -12.73
C PRO A 286 25.44 -28.32 -13.39
N VAL A 287 25.31 -29.54 -12.88
CA VAL A 287 25.99 -30.73 -13.41
C VAL A 287 25.04 -31.93 -13.32
N GLU A 288 25.10 -32.81 -14.31
CA GLU A 288 24.46 -34.11 -14.27
C GLU A 288 25.54 -35.18 -14.14
N VAL A 289 25.52 -35.92 -13.03
CA VAL A 289 26.51 -36.94 -12.71
C VAL A 289 25.93 -38.32 -13.01
N LYS A 290 26.72 -39.16 -13.66
CA LYS A 290 26.37 -40.55 -14.01
C LYS A 290 27.16 -41.54 -13.13
N GLU A 291 26.65 -42.76 -12.97
CA GLU A 291 27.24 -43.77 -12.07
C GLU A 291 28.58 -44.31 -12.59
N ASP A 292 28.66 -44.58 -13.89
CA ASP A 292 29.76 -45.32 -14.51
C ASP A 292 30.67 -44.46 -15.40
N GLU A 293 30.49 -43.13 -15.39
CA GLU A 293 31.27 -42.19 -16.18
C GLU A 293 31.88 -41.11 -15.27
N LEU A 294 33.19 -40.86 -15.42
CA LEU A 294 33.85 -39.76 -14.70
C LEU A 294 33.38 -38.41 -15.26
N THR A 295 32.50 -37.75 -14.51
CA THR A 295 32.01 -36.41 -14.87
C THR A 295 33.06 -35.37 -14.49
N LYS A 296 33.70 -34.74 -15.49
CA LYS A 296 34.71 -33.70 -15.29
C LYS A 296 34.10 -32.30 -15.41
N VAL A 297 34.22 -31.50 -14.36
CA VAL A 297 33.74 -30.12 -14.29
C VAL A 297 34.91 -29.19 -14.02
N ASN A 298 35.08 -28.19 -14.89
CA ASN A 298 35.94 -27.04 -14.61
C ASN A 298 35.06 -25.80 -14.42
N VAL A 299 35.01 -25.29 -13.19
CA VAL A 299 34.20 -24.12 -12.85
C VAL A 299 34.99 -22.86 -13.18
N ILE A 300 34.48 -22.09 -14.14
CA ILE A 300 35.09 -20.84 -14.57
C ILE A 300 34.68 -19.71 -13.61
N MET A 301 35.59 -19.33 -12.72
CA MET A 301 35.40 -18.26 -11.73
C MET A 301 35.37 -16.85 -12.34
N GLY A 302 35.79 -16.72 -13.60
CA GLY A 302 35.92 -15.47 -14.33
C GLY A 302 37.25 -14.75 -14.04
N GLN A 303 37.73 -13.96 -15.00
CA GLN A 303 38.93 -13.15 -14.83
C GLN A 303 38.70 -12.12 -13.72
N THR A 304 39.75 -11.83 -12.94
CA THR A 304 39.69 -10.83 -11.87
C THR A 304 40.63 -9.65 -12.14
N GLY A 305 40.30 -8.49 -11.59
CA GLY A 305 41.16 -7.31 -11.55
C GLY A 305 41.10 -6.65 -10.16
N GLU A 306 41.96 -5.67 -9.89
CA GLU A 306 42.02 -4.97 -8.61
C GLU A 306 41.44 -3.56 -8.72
N ALA A 307 40.53 -3.20 -7.82
CA ALA A 307 40.02 -1.85 -7.65
C ALA A 307 40.71 -1.15 -6.48
N LYS A 308 41.33 -0.01 -6.76
CA LYS A 308 41.97 0.88 -5.80
C LYS A 308 41.10 2.10 -5.56
N ILE A 309 40.28 2.05 -4.50
CA ILE A 309 39.26 3.04 -4.17
C ILE A 309 39.79 3.98 -3.08
N TYR A 310 39.68 5.28 -3.31
CA TYR A 310 40.04 6.32 -2.32
C TYR A 310 39.11 7.51 -2.44
N ALA A 311 38.85 8.18 -1.33
CA ALA A 311 37.95 9.31 -1.27
C ALA A 311 38.67 10.62 -0.97
N SER A 312 38.22 11.70 -1.58
CA SER A 312 38.62 13.07 -1.26
C SER A 312 37.44 14.03 -1.34
N GLU A 313 37.56 15.17 -0.66
CA GLU A 313 36.56 16.25 -0.77
C GLU A 313 36.68 16.96 -2.12
N THR A 314 37.91 17.11 -2.64
CA THR A 314 38.19 17.75 -3.93
C THR A 314 38.99 16.82 -4.84
N GLU A 315 38.91 17.05 -6.15
CA GLU A 315 39.74 16.34 -7.13
C GLU A 315 41.23 16.62 -6.85
N GLY A 316 42.03 15.55 -6.67
CA GLY A 316 43.44 15.65 -6.27
C GLY A 316 43.71 16.08 -4.83
N GLY A 317 42.68 16.32 -4.01
CA GLY A 317 42.80 16.75 -2.61
C GLY A 317 43.31 15.66 -1.65
N LYS A 318 43.54 16.04 -0.39
CA LYS A 318 43.90 15.10 0.68
C LYS A 318 42.78 14.07 0.86
N TRP A 319 43.16 12.82 1.10
CA TRP A 319 42.19 11.76 1.28
C TRP A 319 41.43 11.89 2.60
N VAL A 320 40.16 11.50 2.57
CA VAL A 320 39.28 11.44 3.73
C VAL A 320 38.95 9.98 4.07
N LYS A 321 38.52 9.75 5.31
CA LYS A 321 38.06 8.41 5.72
C LYS A 321 36.64 8.18 5.18
N SER A 322 36.44 7.17 4.34
CA SER A 322 35.14 6.91 3.70
C SER A 322 34.84 5.41 3.64
N TYR A 323 33.57 5.04 3.84
CA TYR A 323 33.09 3.69 3.60
C TYR A 323 32.60 3.55 2.16
N HIS A 324 32.86 2.40 1.53
CA HIS A 324 32.52 2.11 0.15
C HIS A 324 31.80 0.77 0.09
N TYR A 325 30.56 0.78 -0.40
CA TYR A 325 29.81 -0.42 -0.79
C TYR A 325 29.92 -0.58 -2.30
N ILE A 326 30.41 -1.73 -2.76
CA ILE A 326 30.67 -2.01 -4.17
C ILE A 326 29.55 -2.90 -4.68
N HIS A 327 28.80 -2.41 -5.66
CA HIS A 327 27.69 -3.14 -6.27
C HIS A 327 28.05 -3.47 -7.72
N ARG A 328 27.82 -4.71 -8.14
CA ARG A 328 27.93 -5.11 -9.54
C ARG A 328 26.77 -4.52 -10.33
N VAL A 329 27.04 -4.15 -11.58
CA VAL A 329 26.02 -3.68 -12.51
C VAL A 329 25.69 -4.81 -13.48
N VAL A 330 24.44 -5.25 -13.49
CA VAL A 330 23.89 -6.27 -14.39
C VAL A 330 22.72 -5.63 -15.14
N ASP A 331 22.67 -5.79 -16.46
CA ASP A 331 21.63 -5.20 -17.33
C ASP A 331 21.41 -3.68 -17.17
N GLY A 332 22.46 -2.96 -16.76
CA GLY A 332 22.44 -1.51 -16.58
C GLY A 332 22.01 -1.03 -15.20
N GLU A 333 21.60 -1.94 -14.31
CA GLU A 333 21.21 -1.62 -12.93
C GLU A 333 22.20 -2.20 -11.91
N ALA A 334 22.39 -1.49 -10.80
CA ALA A 334 23.24 -1.98 -9.71
C ALA A 334 22.46 -2.99 -8.84
N GLU A 335 23.06 -4.15 -8.57
CA GLU A 335 22.47 -5.18 -7.71
C GLU A 335 22.12 -4.63 -6.31
N GLU A 336 21.03 -5.14 -5.74
CA GLU A 336 20.54 -4.72 -4.41
C GLU A 336 21.55 -5.05 -3.30
N SER A 337 22.19 -6.22 -3.38
CA SER A 337 23.24 -6.63 -2.45
C SER A 337 24.61 -6.11 -2.90
N SER A 338 25.42 -5.66 -1.93
CA SER A 338 26.79 -5.26 -2.24
C SER A 338 27.65 -6.50 -2.52
N THR A 339 28.32 -6.52 -3.67
CA THR A 339 29.34 -7.53 -4.02
C THR A 339 30.54 -7.48 -3.06
N ASP A 340 30.82 -6.31 -2.48
CA ASP A 340 31.89 -6.11 -1.50
C ASP A 340 31.68 -4.83 -0.68
N SER A 341 32.42 -4.69 0.41
CA SER A 341 32.55 -3.41 1.08
C SER A 341 33.95 -3.21 1.68
N CYS A 342 34.32 -1.95 1.82
CA CYS A 342 35.60 -1.57 2.40
C CYS A 342 35.61 -0.14 2.92
N GLN A 343 36.72 0.22 3.58
CA GLN A 343 36.96 1.57 4.06
C GLN A 343 38.30 2.09 3.52
N SER A 344 38.31 3.30 2.98
CA SER A 344 39.55 4.06 2.72
C SER A 344 39.85 4.99 3.88
N THR A 345 41.13 5.32 4.08
CA THR A 345 41.60 6.22 5.15
C THR A 345 42.26 7.47 4.56
N LYS A 346 42.71 8.38 5.45
CA LYS A 346 43.42 9.60 5.03
C LYS A 346 44.79 9.35 4.37
N LYS A 347 45.32 8.12 4.45
CA LYS A 347 46.65 7.75 3.93
C LYS A 347 46.64 6.50 3.06
N GLU A 348 45.64 5.63 3.23
CA GLU A 348 45.60 4.32 2.58
C GLU A 348 44.30 4.14 1.79
N PRO A 349 44.38 3.66 0.55
CA PRO A 349 43.22 3.36 -0.27
C PRO A 349 42.64 2.00 0.13
N CYS A 350 41.37 1.80 -0.18
CA CYS A 350 40.78 0.47 -0.18
C CYS A 350 41.23 -0.29 -1.45
N LEU A 351 41.79 -1.50 -1.27
CA LEU A 351 42.11 -2.42 -2.36
C LEU A 351 41.13 -3.60 -2.34
N ARG A 352 40.49 -3.90 -3.48
CA ARG A 352 39.61 -5.06 -3.64
C ARG A 352 39.83 -5.76 -4.97
N ARG A 353 40.02 -7.07 -4.92
CA ARG A 353 40.06 -7.93 -6.10
C ARG A 353 38.63 -8.35 -6.48
N LEU A 354 38.18 -7.96 -7.67
CA LEU A 354 36.81 -8.11 -8.15
C LEU A 354 36.80 -8.86 -9.50
N PRO A 355 35.73 -9.60 -9.84
CA PRO A 355 35.54 -10.12 -11.19
C PRO A 355 35.53 -9.02 -12.25
N VAL A 356 35.84 -9.36 -13.49
CA VAL A 356 35.70 -8.45 -14.63
C VAL A 356 34.23 -8.06 -14.80
N GLY A 357 33.99 -6.76 -15.01
CA GLY A 357 32.66 -6.21 -15.19
C GLY A 357 32.52 -4.77 -14.75
N LYS A 358 31.31 -4.26 -14.84
CA LYS A 358 30.94 -2.90 -14.43
C LYS A 358 30.43 -2.91 -12.99
N TYR A 359 30.82 -1.88 -12.24
CA TYR A 359 30.51 -1.74 -10.82
C TYR A 359 30.16 -0.28 -10.50
N VAL A 360 29.48 -0.08 -9.37
CA VAL A 360 29.25 1.22 -8.75
C VAL A 360 29.75 1.17 -7.31
N ALA A 361 30.64 2.10 -6.96
CA ALA A 361 31.06 2.34 -5.57
C ALA A 361 30.12 3.36 -4.93
N LYS A 362 29.21 2.88 -4.07
CA LYS A 362 28.36 3.71 -3.22
C LYS A 362 29.11 4.07 -1.94
N SER A 363 29.61 5.29 -1.91
CA SER A 363 30.55 5.75 -0.89
C SER A 363 29.91 6.75 0.06
N SER A 364 30.30 6.74 1.32
CA SER A 364 29.83 7.69 2.33
C SER A 364 30.96 8.33 3.13
N TYR A 365 30.81 9.63 3.38
CA TYR A 365 31.69 10.43 4.23
C TYR A 365 30.82 11.36 5.07
N SER A 366 30.79 11.15 6.40
CA SER A 366 29.83 11.82 7.29
C SER A 366 28.38 11.59 6.79
N LYS A 367 27.64 12.66 6.49
CA LYS A 367 26.29 12.61 5.88
C LYS A 367 26.29 12.56 4.34
N PHE A 368 27.45 12.74 3.71
CA PHE A 368 27.57 12.82 2.25
C PHE A 368 27.60 11.42 1.64
N LYS A 369 26.87 11.22 0.54
CA LYS A 369 26.84 9.98 -0.24
C LYS A 369 27.22 10.27 -1.68
N LYS A 370 27.99 9.40 -2.30
CA LYS A 370 28.41 9.51 -3.70
C LYS A 370 28.42 8.14 -4.36
N GLU A 371 27.78 8.03 -5.51
CA GLU A 371 27.90 6.85 -6.37
C GLU A 371 28.94 7.12 -7.46
N THR A 372 29.91 6.22 -7.61
CA THR A 372 30.99 6.35 -8.59
C THR A 372 31.06 5.06 -9.43
N PRO A 373 30.66 5.11 -10.71
CA PRO A 373 30.77 3.95 -11.60
C PRO A 373 32.24 3.68 -11.96
N PHE A 374 32.61 2.41 -12.10
CA PHE A 374 33.92 1.98 -12.56
C PHE A 374 33.84 0.61 -13.25
N GLU A 375 34.85 0.28 -14.04
CA GLU A 375 34.93 -1.01 -14.75
C GLU A 375 36.22 -1.73 -14.35
N VAL A 376 36.11 -3.01 -14.02
CA VAL A 376 37.23 -3.89 -13.69
C VAL A 376 37.57 -4.70 -14.92
N LYS A 377 38.82 -4.60 -15.38
CA LYS A 377 39.37 -5.40 -16.49
C LYS A 377 40.35 -6.45 -15.96
N ALA A 378 40.52 -7.53 -16.71
CA ALA A 378 41.35 -8.67 -16.31
C ALA A 378 42.80 -8.23 -16.03
N ASP A 379 43.35 -8.73 -14.91
CA ASP A 379 44.74 -8.51 -14.47
C ASP A 379 45.17 -7.04 -14.45
N SER A 380 44.21 -6.11 -14.28
CA SER A 380 44.45 -4.67 -14.24
C SER A 380 44.15 -4.09 -12.86
N VAL A 381 44.83 -2.99 -12.53
CA VAL A 381 44.52 -2.18 -11.34
C VAL A 381 43.77 -0.93 -11.78
N VAL A 382 42.46 -0.85 -11.52
CA VAL A 382 41.65 0.34 -11.76
C VAL A 382 41.69 1.27 -10.56
N LYS A 383 42.03 2.54 -10.79
CA LYS A 383 41.94 3.58 -9.75
C LYS A 383 40.53 4.17 -9.75
N VAL A 384 39.89 4.21 -8.59
CA VAL A 384 38.53 4.72 -8.41
C VAL A 384 38.57 5.91 -7.43
N PRO A 385 38.80 7.13 -7.93
CA PRO A 385 38.74 8.34 -7.12
C PRO A 385 37.27 8.70 -6.83
N VAL A 386 36.88 8.67 -5.56
CA VAL A 386 35.56 9.13 -5.10
C VAL A 386 35.68 10.57 -4.63
N VAL A 387 35.16 11.50 -5.42
CA VAL A 387 35.15 12.93 -5.08
C VAL A 387 33.74 13.32 -4.62
N PHE A 388 33.61 13.70 -3.35
CA PHE A 388 32.32 14.10 -2.75
C PHE A 388 31.87 15.53 -3.16
N SER A 389 32.72 16.27 -3.90
CA SER A 389 32.59 17.67 -4.35
C SER A 389 33.05 18.70 -3.31
N GLN A 390 33.55 19.85 -3.80
CA GLN A 390 34.12 20.92 -2.99
C GLN A 390 33.16 21.34 -1.86
N THR A 391 33.69 21.40 -0.63
CA THR A 391 32.98 21.91 0.53
C THR A 391 33.47 23.33 0.85
N GLY A 392 32.59 24.15 1.42
CA GLY A 392 32.94 25.43 2.03
C GLY A 392 32.57 25.44 3.50
N THR A 393 33.20 26.32 4.27
CA THR A 393 32.87 26.50 5.69
C THR A 393 31.87 27.64 5.81
N VAL A 394 30.80 27.42 6.58
CA VAL A 394 29.81 28.47 6.89
C VAL A 394 29.98 28.87 8.34
N GLU A 395 30.12 30.17 8.58
CA GLU A 395 30.08 30.77 9.91
C GLU A 395 28.81 31.60 10.06
N THR A 396 27.95 31.22 11.01
CA THR A 396 26.71 31.93 11.27
C THR A 396 26.80 32.72 12.57
N SER A 397 26.26 33.93 12.55
CA SER A 397 26.14 34.78 13.74
C SER A 397 24.84 35.57 13.69
N ALA A 398 24.39 36.08 14.82
CA ALA A 398 23.18 36.89 14.89
C ALA A 398 23.26 37.98 15.96
N SER A 399 22.57 39.09 15.71
CA SER A 399 22.43 40.21 16.63
C SER A 399 21.04 40.83 16.53
N GLU A 400 20.61 41.58 17.54
CA GLU A 400 19.29 42.26 17.52
C GLU A 400 19.28 43.51 16.63
N LYS A 401 20.45 44.14 16.41
CA LYS A 401 20.61 45.32 15.57
C LYS A 401 21.95 45.28 14.86
N GLU A 402 22.06 46.03 13.77
CA GLU A 402 23.30 46.18 13.03
C GLU A 402 24.45 46.63 13.95
N ASN A 403 25.60 45.94 13.87
CA ASN A 403 26.75 46.09 14.76
C ASN A 403 26.48 45.87 16.27
N GLY A 404 25.38 45.19 16.62
CA GLY A 404 25.04 44.85 18.01
C GLY A 404 25.87 43.69 18.59
N LYS A 405 25.80 43.52 19.92
CA LYS A 405 26.35 42.33 20.59
C LYS A 405 25.64 41.08 20.06
N TRP A 406 26.40 40.02 19.83
CA TRP A 406 25.80 38.79 19.35
C TRP A 406 24.90 38.16 20.40
N VAL A 407 23.86 37.50 19.92
CA VAL A 407 22.88 36.79 20.74
C VAL A 407 22.97 35.29 20.46
N ARG A 408 22.48 34.47 21.39
CA ARG A 408 22.49 33.01 21.20
C ARG A 408 21.33 32.63 20.30
N VAL A 409 21.61 32.10 19.11
CA VAL A 409 20.60 31.77 18.09
C VAL A 409 20.87 30.39 17.53
N TYR A 410 19.80 29.61 17.38
CA TYR A 410 19.84 28.35 16.63
C TYR A 410 19.54 28.64 15.17
N HIS A 411 20.38 28.12 14.28
CA HIS A 411 20.27 28.29 12.85
C HIS A 411 20.06 26.93 12.17
N GLU A 412 18.98 26.82 11.43
CA GLU A 412 18.68 25.70 10.54
C GLU A 412 19.15 26.06 9.14
N ILE A 413 19.83 25.14 8.46
CA ILE A 413 20.28 25.31 7.08
C ILE A 413 19.48 24.35 6.22
N HIS A 414 18.82 24.91 5.22
CA HIS A 414 17.96 24.21 4.28
C HIS A 414 18.50 24.33 2.86
N GLU A 415 18.12 23.37 2.01
CA GLU A 415 18.26 23.53 0.56
C GLU A 415 17.45 24.74 0.07
N ASP A 416 17.96 25.39 -0.97
CA ASP A 416 17.25 26.49 -1.64
C ASP A 416 16.23 25.94 -2.65
N ASP A 417 14.95 26.00 -2.30
CA ASP A 417 13.83 25.76 -3.21
C ASP A 417 13.26 27.11 -3.68
N ASN A 418 13.89 27.67 -4.72
CA ASN A 418 13.46 28.92 -5.37
C ASN A 418 13.29 30.10 -4.38
N GLY A 419 14.24 30.28 -3.47
CA GLY A 419 14.23 31.31 -2.43
C GLY A 419 13.48 30.93 -1.16
N LYS A 420 12.95 29.70 -1.06
CA LYS A 420 12.27 29.17 0.13
C LYS A 420 13.05 28.01 0.75
N PRO A 421 12.97 27.82 2.07
CA PRO A 421 13.62 26.69 2.73
C PRO A 421 12.96 25.37 2.32
N GLY A 422 13.72 24.51 1.63
CA GLY A 422 13.38 23.12 1.37
C GLY A 422 13.74 22.21 2.55
N ASP A 423 14.29 21.03 2.27
CA ASP A 423 14.68 20.07 3.30
C ASP A 423 15.82 20.59 4.18
N MET A 424 15.74 20.31 5.49
CA MET A 424 16.79 20.67 6.44
C MET A 424 17.99 19.74 6.26
N ILE A 425 19.13 20.32 5.88
CA ILE A 425 20.37 19.57 5.66
C ILE A 425 21.33 19.62 6.84
N SER A 426 21.25 20.66 7.68
CA SER A 426 22.15 20.85 8.83
C SER A 426 21.61 21.89 9.79
N GLY A 427 22.22 21.99 10.98
CA GLY A 427 22.00 23.12 11.89
C GLY A 427 23.27 23.50 12.62
N THR A 428 23.30 24.73 13.14
CA THR A 428 24.40 25.25 13.96
C THR A 428 23.89 26.30 14.95
N THR A 429 24.65 26.57 16.01
CA THR A 429 24.27 27.54 17.05
C THR A 429 25.33 28.62 17.16
N SER A 430 24.92 29.88 17.02
CA SER A 430 25.78 31.02 17.35
C SER A 430 25.62 31.41 18.82
N TYR A 431 26.69 31.93 19.42
CA TYR A 431 26.75 32.38 20.80
C TYR A 431 27.22 33.84 20.87
N LYS A 432 27.13 34.46 22.06
CA LYS A 432 27.43 35.89 22.30
C LYS A 432 28.78 36.40 21.78
N LYS A 433 29.77 35.53 21.57
CA LYS A 433 31.11 35.88 21.06
C LYS A 433 31.71 34.83 20.11
N LYS A 434 30.94 33.81 19.71
CA LYS A 434 31.44 32.69 18.89
C LYS A 434 30.42 32.36 17.79
N PRO A 435 30.85 32.25 16.51
CA PRO A 435 29.94 31.88 15.44
C PRO A 435 29.59 30.40 15.55
N GLY A 436 28.45 30.03 14.98
CA GLY A 436 28.18 28.63 14.68
C GLY A 436 28.95 28.26 13.41
N THR A 437 29.62 27.11 13.38
CA THR A 437 30.44 26.69 12.23
C THR A 437 29.96 25.35 11.68
N VAL A 438 29.87 25.22 10.36
CA VAL A 438 29.52 23.95 9.69
C VAL A 438 30.17 23.88 8.31
N GLN A 439 30.56 22.68 7.87
CA GLN A 439 31.02 22.44 6.51
C GLN A 439 29.92 21.81 5.65
N LEU A 440 29.69 22.37 4.47
CA LEU A 440 28.66 21.95 3.53
C LEU A 440 29.18 22.01 2.08
N PRO A 441 28.55 21.32 1.12
CA PRO A 441 28.90 21.41 -0.30
C PRO A 441 28.74 22.84 -0.82
N VAL A 442 29.44 23.15 -1.91
CA VAL A 442 29.22 24.40 -2.64
C VAL A 442 27.81 24.43 -3.23
N GLY A 443 27.15 25.59 -3.19
CA GLY A 443 25.77 25.73 -3.63
C GLY A 443 25.01 26.82 -2.90
N LYS A 444 23.75 27.01 -3.27
CA LYS A 444 22.82 27.96 -2.66
C LYS A 444 22.01 27.30 -1.56
N TYR A 445 21.83 28.02 -0.46
CA TYR A 445 21.17 27.53 0.74
C TYR A 445 20.33 28.62 1.40
N ILE A 446 19.41 28.18 2.24
CA ILE A 446 18.55 29.04 3.05
C ILE A 446 18.89 28.86 4.52
N LEU A 447 19.30 29.94 5.18
CA LEU A 447 19.52 29.99 6.62
C LEU A 447 18.25 30.44 7.32
N LYS A 448 17.66 29.59 8.14
CA LYS A 448 16.50 29.90 9.00
C LYS A 448 16.95 30.03 10.45
N SER A 449 16.99 31.26 10.93
CA SER A 449 17.50 31.61 12.27
C SER A 449 16.35 31.84 13.23
N SER A 450 16.39 31.22 14.41
CA SER A 450 15.33 31.32 15.42
C SER A 450 15.85 31.92 16.73
N TYR A 451 15.29 33.05 17.16
CA TYR A 451 15.61 33.74 18.41
C TYR A 451 14.31 34.14 19.13
N ASN A 452 14.09 33.66 20.35
CA ASN A 452 12.79 33.75 21.02
C ASN A 452 11.65 33.20 20.13
N LYS A 453 10.66 34.03 19.75
CA LYS A 453 9.62 33.67 18.77
C LYS A 453 9.94 34.12 17.34
N PHE A 454 11.05 34.83 17.13
CA PHE A 454 11.45 35.38 15.84
C PHE A 454 12.06 34.30 14.96
N LYS A 455 11.64 34.27 13.69
CA LYS A 455 12.27 33.48 12.64
C LYS A 455 12.70 34.41 11.53
N LYS A 456 13.94 34.30 11.09
CA LYS A 456 14.46 35.06 9.94
C LYS A 456 15.07 34.11 8.92
N ILE A 457 14.69 34.31 7.66
CA ILE A 457 15.17 33.54 6.52
C ILE A 457 16.22 34.39 5.81
N THR A 458 17.38 33.81 5.52
CA THR A 458 18.50 34.52 4.87
C THR A 458 19.12 33.59 3.82
N PRO A 459 18.97 33.86 2.52
CA PRO A 459 19.65 33.11 1.49
C PRO A 459 21.15 33.38 1.53
N PHE A 460 21.96 32.36 1.26
CA PHE A 460 23.41 32.49 1.14
C PHE A 460 23.95 31.45 0.16
N GLU A 461 25.16 31.68 -0.34
CA GLU A 461 25.82 30.80 -1.29
C GLU A 461 27.21 30.42 -0.77
N ILE A 462 27.53 29.14 -0.82
CA ILE A 462 28.81 28.59 -0.39
C ILE A 462 29.72 28.46 -1.61
N LYS A 463 30.86 29.13 -1.53
CA LYS A 463 31.93 29.06 -2.53
C LYS A 463 33.01 28.03 -2.14
N PRO A 464 33.71 27.44 -3.13
CA PRO A 464 34.73 26.41 -2.89
C PRO A 464 35.85 26.87 -1.96
N GLY A 465 36.11 26.12 -0.87
CA GLY A 465 37.27 26.36 0.01
C GLY A 465 37.26 27.68 0.80
N GLU A 466 36.23 28.52 0.64
CA GLU A 466 36.08 29.79 1.34
C GLU A 466 35.28 29.63 2.65
N VAL A 467 35.49 30.57 3.57
CA VAL A 467 34.64 30.73 4.76
C VAL A 467 33.54 31.74 4.43
N THR A 468 32.32 31.24 4.22
CA THR A 468 31.12 32.06 3.99
C THR A 468 30.57 32.52 5.34
N LYS A 469 30.67 33.83 5.63
CA LYS A 469 30.16 34.42 6.87
C LYS A 469 28.75 34.97 6.66
N VAL A 470 27.78 34.46 7.43
CA VAL A 470 26.38 34.88 7.40
C VAL A 470 26.01 35.50 8.74
N HIS A 471 25.80 36.81 8.77
CA HIS A 471 25.34 37.53 9.96
C HIS A 471 23.86 37.92 9.83
N VAL A 472 23.03 37.50 10.79
CA VAL A 472 21.58 37.71 10.75
C VAL A 472 21.15 38.75 11.78
N ILE A 473 20.55 39.84 11.30
CA ILE A 473 19.94 40.86 12.17
C ILE A 473 18.51 40.43 12.52
N MET A 474 18.27 39.99 13.75
CA MET A 474 16.98 39.45 14.19
C MET A 474 15.89 40.51 14.43
N GLY A 475 16.27 41.79 14.57
CA GLY A 475 15.35 42.92 14.83
C GLY A 475 15.36 43.36 16.30
N GLN A 476 15.12 44.66 16.53
CA GLN A 476 15.06 45.24 17.87
C GLN A 476 13.71 44.91 18.54
N THR A 477 13.72 44.70 19.85
CA THR A 477 12.53 44.40 20.64
C THR A 477 12.27 45.50 21.67
N GLY A 478 11.00 45.65 22.07
CA GLY A 478 10.57 46.42 23.24
C GLY A 478 9.74 45.54 24.18
N THR A 479 9.56 45.99 25.41
CA THR A 479 8.72 45.30 26.40
C THR A 479 7.36 45.99 26.49
N VAL A 480 6.27 45.23 26.52
CA VAL A 480 4.91 45.74 26.69
C VAL A 480 4.40 45.31 28.05
N GLU A 481 3.88 46.27 28.81
CA GLU A 481 3.17 46.06 30.06
C GLU A 481 1.69 46.38 29.88
N THR A 482 0.82 45.39 30.05
CA THR A 482 -0.63 45.57 29.90
C THR A 482 -1.32 45.55 31.26
N SER A 483 -2.29 46.43 31.45
CA SER A 483 -3.14 46.47 32.64
C SER A 483 -4.56 46.88 32.25
N ALA A 484 -5.53 46.56 33.10
CA ALA A 484 -6.92 46.91 32.86
C ALA A 484 -7.67 47.24 34.15
N SER A 485 -8.65 48.14 34.06
CA SER A 485 -9.54 48.54 35.14
C SER A 485 -10.96 48.79 34.61
N GLU A 486 -11.99 48.76 35.47
CA GLU A 486 -13.38 49.02 35.06
C GLU A 486 -13.66 50.52 34.84
N LYS A 487 -12.90 51.40 35.52
CA LYS A 487 -13.01 52.85 35.41
C LYS A 487 -11.64 53.49 35.53
N GLU A 488 -11.51 54.72 35.04
CA GLU A 488 -10.30 55.50 35.15
C GLU A 488 -9.81 55.58 36.61
N ASN A 489 -8.52 55.31 36.83
CA ASN A 489 -7.88 55.20 38.15
C ASN A 489 -8.49 54.15 39.10
N GLY A 490 -9.25 53.17 38.57
CA GLY A 490 -9.82 52.07 39.32
C GLY A 490 -8.81 50.99 39.72
N LYS A 491 -9.22 50.10 40.64
CA LYS A 491 -8.44 48.89 40.96
C LYS A 491 -8.32 48.02 39.72
N TRP A 492 -7.14 47.42 39.53
CA TRP A 492 -6.93 46.57 38.36
C TRP A 492 -7.75 45.29 38.45
N VAL A 493 -8.22 44.84 37.29
CA VAL A 493 -8.96 43.60 37.12
C VAL A 493 -8.10 42.58 36.37
N ARG A 494 -8.47 41.29 36.51
CA ARG A 494 -7.80 40.23 35.76
C ARG A 494 -8.37 40.18 34.35
N VAL A 495 -7.53 40.42 33.34
CA VAL A 495 -7.94 40.51 31.93
C VAL A 495 -6.94 39.75 31.07
N TYR A 496 -7.46 38.98 30.11
CA TYR A 496 -6.64 38.39 29.07
C TYR A 496 -6.58 39.37 27.90
N HIS A 497 -5.36 39.62 27.42
CA HIS A 497 -5.09 40.52 26.31
C HIS A 497 -4.47 39.74 25.16
N GLU A 498 -5.09 39.84 24.00
CA GLU A 498 -4.57 39.38 22.72
C GLU A 498 -3.86 40.56 22.05
N ILE A 499 -2.67 40.33 21.52
CA ILE A 499 -1.91 41.32 20.76
C ILE A 499 -1.89 40.86 19.32
N HIS A 500 -2.35 41.74 18.44
CA HIS A 500 -2.48 41.53 17.01
C HIS A 500 -1.59 42.49 16.24
N GLU A 501 -1.24 42.12 15.02
CA GLU A 501 -0.69 43.07 14.05
C GLU A 501 -1.72 44.17 13.76
N ASP A 502 -1.20 45.37 13.48
CA ASP A 502 -2.02 46.52 13.06
C ASP A 502 -2.30 46.44 11.55
N ASP A 503 -3.53 46.04 11.20
CA ASP A 503 -4.06 46.14 9.84
C ASP A 503 -4.94 47.39 9.73
N ASN A 504 -4.30 48.54 9.47
CA ASN A 504 -4.97 49.82 9.26
C ASN A 504 -5.94 50.22 10.40
N GLY A 505 -5.53 50.02 11.65
CA GLY A 505 -6.31 50.30 12.85
C GLY A 505 -7.22 49.16 13.28
N LYS A 506 -7.21 48.00 12.59
CA LYS A 506 -7.96 46.80 12.95
C LYS A 506 -7.02 45.65 13.36
N PRO A 507 -7.47 44.75 14.25
CA PRO A 507 -6.67 43.59 14.63
C PRO A 507 -6.52 42.62 13.46
N GLY A 508 -5.30 42.46 12.95
CA GLY A 508 -4.92 41.39 12.02
C GLY A 508 -4.61 40.08 12.75
N ASP A 509 -3.56 39.39 12.34
CA ASP A 509 -3.14 38.12 12.95
C ASP A 509 -2.72 38.29 14.41
N MET A 510 -3.10 37.32 15.25
CA MET A 510 -2.69 37.28 16.65
C MET A 510 -1.22 36.85 16.74
N ILE A 511 -0.37 37.71 17.29
CA ILE A 511 1.07 37.46 17.43
C ILE A 511 1.47 37.00 18.82
N SER A 512 0.73 37.42 19.86
CA SER A 512 0.97 37.01 21.23
C SER A 512 -0.23 37.30 22.13
N GLY A 513 -0.20 36.80 23.36
CA GLY A 513 -1.15 37.17 24.40
C GLY A 513 -0.45 37.37 25.74
N THR A 514 -1.11 38.08 26.64
CA THR A 514 -0.65 38.33 28.00
C THR A 514 -1.83 38.50 28.95
N THR A 515 -1.63 38.33 30.25
CA THR A 515 -2.70 38.44 31.26
C THR A 515 -2.32 39.49 32.30
N SER A 516 -3.15 40.53 32.47
CA SER A 516 -3.04 41.42 33.61
C SER A 516 -3.74 40.84 34.84
N TYR A 517 -3.25 41.16 36.03
CA TYR A 517 -3.82 40.76 37.31
C TYR A 517 -4.10 41.99 38.19
N LYS A 518 -4.82 41.77 39.31
CA LYS A 518 -5.25 42.83 40.23
C LYS A 518 -4.15 43.75 40.79
N LYS A 519 -2.88 43.32 40.76
CA LYS A 519 -1.71 44.07 41.28
C LYS A 519 -0.45 43.94 40.42
N LYS A 520 -0.52 43.26 39.26
CA LYS A 520 0.64 42.97 38.40
C LYS A 520 0.26 43.10 36.93
N PRO A 521 1.05 43.81 36.11
CA PRO A 521 0.76 43.93 34.69
C PRO A 521 1.08 42.60 33.99
N GLY A 522 0.44 42.38 32.85
CA GLY A 522 0.90 41.36 31.91
C GLY A 522 2.14 41.87 31.17
N THR A 523 3.17 41.06 31.00
CA THR A 523 4.43 41.47 30.37
C THR A 523 4.77 40.60 29.16
N VAL A 524 5.16 41.21 28.04
CA VAL A 524 5.63 40.47 26.86
C VAL A 524 6.68 41.29 26.10
N GLN A 525 7.64 40.62 25.47
CA GLN A 525 8.60 41.27 24.55
C GLN A 525 8.21 41.00 23.11
N LEU A 526 8.17 42.05 22.29
CA LEU A 526 7.75 42.03 20.88
C LEU A 526 8.64 42.95 20.03
N PRO A 527 8.65 42.81 18.69
CA PRO A 527 9.35 43.74 17.82
C PRO A 527 8.88 45.16 17.99
N VAL A 528 9.73 46.10 17.58
CA VAL A 528 9.32 47.49 17.40
C VAL A 528 8.30 47.58 16.26
N GLY A 529 7.25 48.37 16.45
CA GLY A 529 6.16 48.46 15.48
C GLY A 529 4.81 48.83 16.10
N LYS A 530 3.79 48.94 15.25
CA LYS A 530 2.41 49.23 15.64
C LYS A 530 1.62 47.94 15.82
N TYR A 531 0.78 47.91 16.84
CA TYR A 531 0.03 46.73 17.25
C TYR A 531 -1.35 47.11 17.76
N ILE A 532 -2.23 46.12 17.78
CA ILE A 532 -3.58 46.23 18.33
C ILE A 532 -3.71 45.32 19.55
N LEU A 533 -4.06 45.91 20.69
CA LEU A 533 -4.36 45.19 21.92
C LEU A 533 -5.87 44.93 22.02
N LYS A 534 -6.29 43.67 21.93
CA LYS A 534 -7.67 43.24 22.13
C LYS A 534 -7.81 42.63 23.52
N SER A 535 -8.47 43.35 24.41
CA SER A 535 -8.63 42.99 25.82
C SER A 535 -10.01 42.42 26.08
N SER A 536 -10.08 41.27 26.73
CA SER A 536 -11.34 40.57 27.02
C SER A 536 -11.58 40.45 28.53
N TYR A 537 -12.67 41.03 29.03
CA TYR A 537 -13.09 40.96 30.43
C TYR A 537 -14.56 40.53 30.47
N ASN A 538 -14.90 39.40 31.08
CA ASN A 538 -16.23 38.79 30.95
C ASN A 538 -16.64 38.65 29.47
N LYS A 539 -17.69 39.34 29.02
CA LYS A 539 -18.10 39.41 27.60
C LYS A 539 -17.65 40.69 26.88
N PHE A 540 -16.99 41.60 27.59
CA PHE A 540 -16.48 42.86 27.05
C PHE A 540 -15.22 42.61 26.23
N LYS A 541 -15.17 43.22 25.05
CA LYS A 541 -13.97 43.29 24.22
C LYS A 541 -13.63 44.75 23.99
N LYS A 542 -12.37 45.13 24.21
CA LYS A 542 -11.88 46.48 23.91
C LYS A 542 -10.63 46.40 23.05
N ILE A 543 -10.59 47.23 22.01
CA ILE A 543 -9.50 47.31 21.06
C ILE A 543 -8.73 48.61 21.34
N THR A 544 -7.43 48.50 21.56
CA THR A 544 -6.55 49.63 21.88
C THR A 544 -5.30 49.56 21.00
N PRO A 545 -5.10 50.48 20.05
CA PRO A 545 -3.85 50.56 19.30
C PRO A 545 -2.70 51.04 20.19
N PHE A 546 -1.50 50.53 19.96
CA PHE A 546 -0.28 50.96 20.64
C PHE A 546 0.96 50.75 19.76
N GLU A 547 2.06 51.41 20.09
CA GLU A 547 3.31 51.33 19.35
C GLU A 547 4.47 50.98 20.30
N ILE A 548 5.30 50.02 19.89
CA ILE A 548 6.47 49.56 20.64
C ILE A 548 7.72 50.26 20.11
N LYS A 549 8.42 50.93 21.02
CA LYS A 549 9.72 51.56 20.75
C LYS A 549 10.89 50.66 21.19
N PRO A 550 12.07 50.80 20.58
CA PRO A 550 13.20 49.91 20.85
C PRO A 550 13.75 50.04 22.27
N GLY A 551 13.88 48.92 22.98
CA GLY A 551 14.47 48.85 24.32
C GLY A 551 13.65 49.51 25.42
N GLU A 552 12.50 50.11 25.11
CA GLU A 552 11.61 50.78 26.06
C GLU A 552 10.53 49.82 26.61
N VAL A 553 9.97 50.19 27.77
CA VAL A 553 8.78 49.55 28.33
C VAL A 553 7.55 50.37 27.94
N THR A 554 6.77 49.87 26.99
CA THR A 554 5.49 50.47 26.56
C THR A 554 4.38 50.02 27.51
N LYS A 555 3.79 50.95 28.27
CA LYS A 555 2.70 50.66 29.21
C LYS A 555 1.35 50.95 28.55
N VAL A 556 0.49 49.94 28.48
CA VAL A 556 -0.86 50.05 27.90
C VAL A 556 -1.90 49.73 28.99
N HIS A 557 -2.69 50.73 29.38
CA HIS A 557 -3.77 50.56 30.35
C HIS A 557 -5.13 50.64 29.65
N VAL A 558 -6.00 49.66 29.88
CA VAL A 558 -7.30 49.53 29.21
C VAL A 558 -8.45 49.71 30.20
N ILE A 559 -9.33 50.69 29.93
CA ILE A 559 -10.55 50.91 30.70
C ILE A 559 -11.69 50.06 30.11
N MET A 560 -12.10 48.99 30.78
CA MET A 560 -13.06 48.00 30.26
C MET A 560 -14.53 48.45 30.34
N GLY A 561 -14.87 49.45 31.16
CA GLY A 561 -16.24 49.92 31.38
C GLY A 561 -16.82 49.48 32.74
N GLN A 562 -17.77 50.26 33.26
CA GLN A 562 -18.43 49.99 34.54
C GLN A 562 -19.51 48.92 34.39
N THR A 563 -19.73 48.14 35.44
CA THR A 563 -20.72 47.03 35.44
C THR A 563 -21.64 47.12 36.66
N GLY A 564 -22.84 46.58 36.55
CA GLY A 564 -23.78 46.32 37.65
C GLY A 564 -24.26 44.87 37.64
N THR A 565 -25.04 44.46 38.64
CA THR A 565 -25.58 43.09 38.77
C THR A 565 -27.09 43.10 38.57
N VAL A 566 -27.63 42.14 37.83
CA VAL A 566 -29.07 41.85 37.80
C VAL A 566 -29.39 40.61 38.61
N GLU A 567 -30.45 40.66 39.42
CA GLU A 567 -31.05 39.53 40.11
C GLU A 567 -32.44 39.26 39.54
N THR A 568 -32.64 38.09 38.94
CA THR A 568 -33.90 37.72 38.28
C THR A 568 -34.66 36.68 39.09
N SER A 569 -35.98 36.82 39.15
CA SER A 569 -36.88 35.85 39.79
C SER A 569 -38.20 35.78 39.04
N ALA A 570 -38.97 34.71 39.22
CA ALA A 570 -40.27 34.56 38.58
C ALA A 570 -41.27 33.80 39.46
N SER A 571 -42.57 34.10 39.31
CA SER A 571 -43.68 33.44 39.98
C SER A 571 -44.93 33.36 39.08
N GLU A 572 -45.88 32.48 39.41
CA GLU A 572 -47.16 32.34 38.68
C GLU A 572 -48.25 33.28 39.23
N LYS A 573 -48.08 33.81 40.45
CA LYS A 573 -48.96 34.77 41.10
C LYS A 573 -48.17 35.71 41.98
N GLU A 574 -48.65 36.92 42.16
CA GLU A 574 -47.99 37.92 43.00
C GLU A 574 -47.81 37.39 44.45
N GLY A 575 -46.61 37.57 45.01
CA GLY A 575 -46.23 37.01 46.32
C GLY A 575 -46.12 35.47 46.37
N GLY A 576 -46.26 34.77 45.25
CA GLY A 576 -46.19 33.31 45.16
C GLY A 576 -44.78 32.73 45.35
N LYS A 577 -44.71 31.39 45.51
CA LYS A 577 -43.42 30.68 45.51
C LYS A 577 -42.74 30.85 44.16
N TRP A 578 -41.43 31.07 44.18
CA TRP A 578 -40.68 31.23 42.94
C TRP A 578 -40.67 29.92 42.13
N ILE A 579 -40.67 30.08 40.82
CA ILE A 579 -40.56 29.00 39.86
C ILE A 579 -39.17 29.01 39.21
N GLN A 580 -38.79 27.87 38.63
CA GLN A 580 -37.54 27.77 37.88
C GLN A 580 -37.77 28.26 36.46
N VAL A 581 -37.07 29.32 36.06
CA VAL A 581 -37.26 29.99 34.77
C VAL A 581 -35.90 30.34 34.20
N TYR A 582 -35.74 30.07 32.90
CA TYR A 582 -34.59 30.56 32.14
C TYR A 582 -34.86 31.97 31.65
N HIS A 583 -33.95 32.88 31.91
CA HIS A 583 -34.03 34.26 31.45
C HIS A 583 -32.88 34.57 30.48
N GLY A 584 -33.21 34.83 29.23
CA GLY A 584 -32.28 35.46 28.28
C GLY A 584 -32.26 36.97 28.48
N ILE A 585 -31.09 37.58 28.42
CA ILE A 585 -30.89 39.03 28.57
C ILE A 585 -30.38 39.57 27.24
N TYR A 586 -31.10 40.53 26.69
CA TYR A 586 -30.86 41.12 25.37
C TYR A 586 -30.63 42.62 25.48
N GLU A 587 -29.92 43.21 24.51
CA GLU A 587 -29.91 44.67 24.35
C GLU A 587 -31.33 45.19 24.12
N ASP A 588 -31.60 46.38 24.65
CA ASP A 588 -32.82 47.11 24.36
C ASP A 588 -32.69 47.81 22.99
N ASP A 589 -33.33 47.25 21.97
CA ASP A 589 -33.51 47.89 20.66
C ASP A 589 -34.92 48.49 20.58
N ASN A 590 -35.06 49.70 21.11
CA ASN A 590 -36.32 50.48 21.09
C ASN A 590 -37.53 49.71 21.65
N GLY A 591 -37.36 49.02 22.79
CA GLY A 591 -38.38 48.23 23.46
C GLY A 591 -38.48 46.78 22.97
N LYS A 592 -37.62 46.34 22.04
CA LYS A 592 -37.56 44.97 21.53
C LYS A 592 -36.22 44.30 21.88
N PRO A 593 -36.19 42.95 22.03
CA PRO A 593 -34.94 42.23 22.29
C PRO A 593 -34.01 42.27 21.06
N GLY A 594 -32.85 42.93 21.21
CA GLY A 594 -31.76 42.97 20.23
C GLY A 594 -30.80 41.78 20.33
N GLU A 595 -29.49 42.02 20.38
CA GLU A 595 -28.48 40.96 20.51
C GLU A 595 -28.52 40.33 21.92
N SER A 596 -28.37 39.01 22.00
CA SER A 596 -28.30 38.29 23.28
C SER A 596 -26.96 38.54 23.97
N ILE A 597 -26.98 39.24 25.11
CA ILE A 597 -25.75 39.57 25.84
C ILE A 597 -25.50 38.61 26.98
N SER A 598 -26.53 38.09 27.64
CA SER A 598 -26.35 37.24 28.82
C SER A 598 -27.56 36.37 29.09
N SER A 599 -27.48 35.56 30.15
CA SER A 599 -28.62 34.81 30.66
C SER A 599 -28.49 34.61 32.16
N ALA A 600 -29.63 34.50 32.83
CA ALA A 600 -29.72 34.14 34.24
C ALA A 600 -30.83 33.10 34.41
N THR A 601 -30.67 32.15 35.33
CA THR A 601 -31.72 31.16 35.64
C THR A 601 -32.17 31.38 37.07
N SER A 602 -33.45 31.70 37.27
CA SER A 602 -34.04 31.73 38.60
C SER A 602 -34.44 30.32 39.04
N TYR A 603 -34.41 30.07 40.34
CA TYR A 603 -34.83 28.82 40.96
C TYR A 603 -35.82 29.08 42.10
N LYS A 604 -36.47 28.02 42.59
CA LYS A 604 -37.54 28.10 43.62
C LYS A 604 -37.22 28.87 44.91
N LYS A 605 -35.93 29.06 45.23
CA LYS A 605 -35.46 29.77 46.44
C LYS A 605 -34.25 30.68 46.19
N LYS A 606 -33.81 30.84 44.94
CA LYS A 606 -32.58 31.59 44.60
C LYS A 606 -32.79 32.38 43.31
N PRO A 607 -32.43 33.68 43.29
CA PRO A 607 -32.54 34.47 42.08
C PRO A 607 -31.46 34.04 41.09
N GLY A 608 -31.74 34.18 39.80
CA GLY A 608 -30.69 34.16 38.78
C GLY A 608 -29.84 35.41 38.92
N LYS A 609 -28.53 35.31 38.72
CA LYS A 609 -27.64 36.48 38.79
C LYS A 609 -26.80 36.60 37.52
N ALA A 610 -26.66 37.82 37.01
CA ALA A 610 -25.72 38.12 35.93
C ALA A 610 -25.09 39.50 36.16
N GLN A 611 -23.83 39.67 35.77
CA GLN A 611 -23.14 40.95 35.79
C GLN A 611 -23.14 41.54 34.37
N LEU A 612 -23.59 42.79 34.23
CA LEU A 612 -23.89 43.43 32.95
C LEU A 612 -23.26 44.84 32.90
N PRO A 613 -22.99 45.38 31.70
CA PRO A 613 -22.67 46.80 31.54
C PRO A 613 -23.77 47.71 32.09
N VAL A 614 -23.41 48.96 32.34
CA VAL A 614 -24.41 50.02 32.56
C VAL A 614 -25.17 50.25 31.25
N GLY A 615 -26.49 50.22 31.30
CA GLY A 615 -27.34 50.35 30.12
C GLY A 615 -28.73 49.74 30.28
N LYS A 616 -29.53 49.82 29.22
CA LYS A 616 -30.90 49.30 29.14
C LYS A 616 -30.93 47.94 28.46
N TYR A 617 -31.77 47.04 28.95
CA TYR A 617 -31.83 45.64 28.54
C TYR A 617 -33.27 45.12 28.54
N ILE A 618 -33.51 44.07 27.76
CA ILE A 618 -34.75 43.30 27.76
C ILE A 618 -34.50 41.91 28.34
N LEU A 619 -35.26 41.54 29.37
CA LEU A 619 -35.27 40.21 29.95
C LEU A 619 -36.35 39.34 29.30
N LYS A 620 -35.96 38.37 28.48
CA LYS A 620 -36.85 37.33 27.93
C LYS A 620 -36.89 36.15 28.89
N SER A 621 -38.02 35.92 29.54
CA SER A 621 -38.21 34.85 30.52
C SER A 621 -39.10 33.77 29.93
N SER A 622 -38.59 32.55 29.87
CA SER A 622 -39.29 31.42 29.24
C SER A 622 -39.75 30.41 30.28
N TYR A 623 -41.06 30.16 30.35
CA TYR A 623 -41.65 29.16 31.24
C TYR A 623 -42.74 28.37 30.50
N ASN A 624 -42.65 27.04 30.55
CA ASN A 624 -43.42 26.12 29.69
C ASN A 624 -43.24 26.43 28.20
N ARG A 625 -44.28 26.88 27.49
CA ARG A 625 -44.24 27.22 26.06
C ARG A 625 -44.25 28.74 25.80
N PHE A 626 -44.09 29.55 26.84
CA PHE A 626 -44.35 30.99 26.78
C PHE A 626 -43.11 31.81 27.10
N ASP A 627 -43.00 32.96 26.43
CA ASP A 627 -41.92 33.94 26.56
C ASP A 627 -42.50 35.27 27.03
N LYS A 628 -42.01 35.80 28.16
CA LYS A 628 -42.36 37.15 28.65
C LYS A 628 -41.15 38.08 28.53
N PHE A 629 -41.35 39.27 27.99
CA PHE A 629 -40.29 40.28 27.83
C PHE A 629 -40.43 41.38 28.87
N THR A 630 -39.37 41.70 29.60
CA THR A 630 -39.40 42.71 30.67
C THR A 630 -38.22 43.66 30.53
N PRO A 631 -38.43 44.95 30.23
CA PRO A 631 -37.35 45.93 30.18
C PRO A 631 -36.78 46.20 31.57
N PHE A 632 -35.47 46.40 31.68
CA PHE A 632 -34.78 46.80 32.90
C PHE A 632 -33.50 47.59 32.59
N GLU A 633 -32.99 48.32 33.58
CA GLU A 633 -31.77 49.13 33.45
C GLU A 633 -30.74 48.74 34.51
N ILE A 634 -29.46 48.74 34.13
CA ILE A 634 -28.34 48.44 35.00
C ILE A 634 -27.57 49.72 35.29
N GLU A 635 -27.37 49.98 36.58
CA GLU A 635 -26.57 51.08 37.07
C GLU A 635 -25.22 50.58 37.61
N ALA A 636 -24.21 51.45 37.56
CA ALA A 636 -22.85 51.11 37.96
C ALA A 636 -22.76 50.64 39.43
N GLY A 637 -22.22 49.44 39.64
CA GLY A 637 -21.96 48.86 40.96
C GLY A 637 -23.21 48.50 41.79
N LYS A 638 -24.42 48.71 41.25
CA LYS A 638 -25.68 48.40 41.93
C LYS A 638 -26.23 47.02 41.53
N THR A 639 -27.16 46.51 42.33
CA THR A 639 -27.92 45.30 42.02
C THR A 639 -29.36 45.67 41.64
N THR A 640 -29.72 45.51 40.37
CA THR A 640 -31.09 45.65 39.86
C THR A 640 -31.85 44.35 40.07
N LYS A 641 -33.00 44.38 40.74
CA LYS A 641 -33.86 43.19 40.94
C LYS A 641 -35.03 43.22 39.96
N VAL A 642 -35.21 42.14 39.20
CA VAL A 642 -36.30 41.98 38.22
C VAL A 642 -37.11 40.74 38.60
N HIS A 643 -38.39 40.92 38.87
CA HIS A 643 -39.32 39.82 39.14
C HIS A 643 -40.34 39.70 38.01
N VAL A 644 -40.52 38.50 37.46
CA VAL A 644 -41.39 38.23 36.32
C VAL A 644 -42.61 37.41 36.75
N LEU A 645 -43.80 37.92 36.46
CA LEU A 645 -45.07 37.27 36.80
C LEU A 645 -45.70 36.63 35.56
N PHE A 646 -45.97 35.31 35.60
CA PHE A 646 -46.59 34.52 34.52
C PHE A 646 -48.09 34.23 34.79
N GLY A 647 -48.89 35.23 35.15
CA GLY A 647 -50.31 35.05 35.50
C GLY A 647 -51.11 34.22 34.48
N LYS A 648 -51.99 33.32 34.95
CA LYS A 648 -52.88 32.49 34.12
C LYS A 648 -54.26 33.11 34.02
N PHE A 649 -54.87 33.14 32.83
CA PHE A 649 -56.24 33.58 32.58
C PHE A 649 -57.11 32.39 32.13
N MET A 650 -58.34 32.26 32.60
CA MET A 650 -59.23 31.14 32.25
C MET A 650 -60.39 31.59 31.38
N ILE A 651 -60.66 30.92 30.27
CA ILE A 651 -61.80 31.18 29.39
C ILE A 651 -62.69 29.93 29.36
N GLY A 652 -63.99 30.08 29.52
CA GLY A 652 -64.97 29.00 29.37
C GLY A 652 -66.27 29.51 28.80
N ALA A 653 -67.24 28.62 28.67
CA ALA A 653 -68.58 28.97 28.21
C ALA A 653 -69.65 28.24 29.02
N LYS A 654 -70.88 28.73 28.92
CA LYS A 654 -72.09 28.10 29.42
C LYS A 654 -73.02 27.89 28.24
N CYS A 655 -73.48 26.68 28.01
CA CYS A 655 -74.26 26.32 26.82
C CYS A 655 -75.53 25.58 27.22
N ALA A 656 -76.54 25.58 26.34
CA ALA A 656 -77.76 24.80 26.55
C ALA A 656 -77.48 23.28 26.59
N ASP A 657 -76.50 22.81 25.81
CA ASP A 657 -75.92 21.46 25.91
C ASP A 657 -74.47 21.55 26.39
N MET A 658 -74.20 21.00 27.57
CA MET A 658 -72.87 21.01 28.20
C MET A 658 -71.83 20.15 27.45
N ASN A 659 -72.26 19.23 26.58
CA ASN A 659 -71.37 18.44 25.73
C ASN A 659 -71.12 19.06 24.35
N ALA A 660 -71.77 20.19 24.04
CA ALA A 660 -71.55 20.89 22.78
C ALA A 660 -70.08 21.31 22.61
N LYS A 661 -69.56 21.19 21.39
CA LYS A 661 -68.21 21.63 21.06
C LYS A 661 -68.20 23.13 20.83
N VAL A 662 -67.46 23.85 21.68
CA VAL A 662 -67.24 25.29 21.58
C VAL A 662 -65.85 25.54 20.99
N SER A 663 -65.79 26.38 19.96
CA SER A 663 -64.56 26.87 19.34
C SER A 663 -64.29 28.28 19.86
N TYR A 664 -63.14 28.52 20.46
CA TYR A 664 -62.69 29.82 20.96
C TYR A 664 -61.56 30.34 20.09
N GLU A 665 -61.57 31.62 19.78
CA GLU A 665 -60.50 32.33 19.09
C GLU A 665 -60.25 33.64 19.84
N VAL A 666 -59.04 33.83 20.38
CA VAL A 666 -58.65 35.04 21.13
C VAL A 666 -57.82 35.93 20.23
N TYR A 667 -58.19 37.20 20.13
CA TYR A 667 -57.56 38.23 19.33
C TYR A 667 -56.99 39.34 20.22
N ALA A 668 -55.85 39.91 19.85
CA ALA A 668 -55.33 41.12 20.47
C ALA A 668 -56.07 42.36 19.92
N ASN A 669 -55.93 43.51 20.58
CA ASN A 669 -56.59 44.77 20.18
C ASN A 669 -56.23 45.25 18.76
N ASP A 670 -55.13 44.80 18.19
CA ASP A 670 -54.72 45.07 16.80
C ASP A 670 -55.37 44.12 15.77
N GLY A 671 -56.25 43.22 16.22
CA GLY A 671 -56.97 42.24 15.40
C GLY A 671 -56.18 40.95 15.12
N ARG A 672 -54.97 40.79 15.68
CA ARG A 672 -54.16 39.58 15.49
C ARG A 672 -54.71 38.42 16.32
N LEU A 673 -54.92 37.26 15.70
CA LEU A 673 -55.22 36.01 16.42
C LEU A 673 -54.04 35.65 17.34
N VAL A 674 -54.32 35.55 18.64
CA VAL A 674 -53.37 35.26 19.71
C VAL A 674 -53.34 33.77 20.02
N ASP A 675 -54.51 33.13 20.13
CA ASP A 675 -54.63 31.69 20.42
C ASP A 675 -56.04 31.19 20.06
N ASP A 676 -56.21 29.89 19.81
CA ASP A 676 -57.50 29.26 19.49
C ASP A 676 -57.66 27.86 20.12
N LYS A 677 -58.89 27.47 20.43
CA LYS A 677 -59.16 26.18 21.08
C LYS A 677 -60.55 25.65 20.82
N LYS A 678 -60.67 24.33 20.62
CA LYS A 678 -61.95 23.61 20.67
C LYS A 678 -62.03 22.72 21.92
N LEU A 679 -63.07 22.88 22.73
CA LEU A 679 -63.34 22.08 23.94
C LEU A 679 -64.84 21.85 24.12
N ASN A 680 -65.22 20.93 25.01
CA ASN A 680 -66.64 20.80 25.37
C ASN A 680 -67.06 22.00 26.20
N CYS A 681 -68.34 22.37 26.16
CA CYS A 681 -68.82 23.51 26.92
C CYS A 681 -68.67 23.34 28.45
N SER A 682 -68.62 22.11 28.96
CA SER A 682 -68.29 21.81 30.36
C SER A 682 -66.86 22.14 30.78
N ASP A 683 -65.96 22.33 29.83
CA ASP A 683 -64.54 22.50 30.11
C ASP A 683 -64.17 23.99 30.19
N THR A 684 -63.09 24.29 30.90
CA THR A 684 -62.48 25.63 30.92
C THR A 684 -61.07 25.54 30.35
N TRP A 685 -60.66 26.61 29.68
CA TRP A 685 -59.38 26.73 29.01
C TRP A 685 -58.48 27.73 29.73
N GLU A 686 -57.35 27.27 30.25
CA GLU A 686 -56.29 28.16 30.74
C GLU A 686 -55.48 28.73 29.55
N VAL A 687 -55.54 30.05 29.35
CA VAL A 687 -54.76 30.84 28.39
C VAL A 687 -53.81 31.80 29.12
N ILE A 688 -52.59 31.98 28.62
CA ILE A 688 -51.62 32.94 29.19
C ILE A 688 -51.53 34.12 28.23
N LEU A 689 -51.85 35.30 28.73
CA LEU A 689 -51.92 36.55 27.96
C LEU A 689 -51.08 37.60 28.70
N ASP A 690 -50.41 38.47 27.93
CA ASP A 690 -49.73 39.64 28.51
C ASP A 690 -50.76 40.68 28.97
N ASP A 691 -50.33 41.63 29.80
CA ASP A 691 -51.22 42.72 30.25
C ASP A 691 -51.70 43.54 29.04
N GLY A 692 -53.02 43.63 28.85
CA GLY A 692 -53.59 44.24 27.65
C GLY A 692 -55.07 43.93 27.41
N ASN A 693 -55.61 44.51 26.34
CA ASN A 693 -56.99 44.30 25.90
C ASN A 693 -57.04 43.25 24.79
N TYR A 694 -58.01 42.34 24.91
CA TYR A 694 -58.22 41.21 24.02
C TYR A 694 -59.71 41.09 23.67
N ARG A 695 -59.99 40.44 22.55
CA ARG A 695 -61.34 40.01 22.16
C ARG A 695 -61.33 38.48 22.06
N VAL A 696 -62.37 37.81 22.53
CA VAL A 696 -62.56 36.38 22.31
C VAL A 696 -63.84 36.16 21.53
N GLU A 697 -63.74 35.35 20.48
CA GLU A 697 -64.86 34.87 19.69
C GLU A 697 -65.10 33.40 20.05
N ALA A 698 -66.35 33.03 20.37
CA ALA A 698 -66.75 31.68 20.72
C ALA A 698 -67.91 31.19 19.85
N ALA A 699 -67.76 30.01 19.24
CA ALA A 699 -68.71 29.46 18.29
C ALA A 699 -69.12 28.01 18.63
N ILE A 700 -70.42 27.75 18.56
CA ILE A 700 -71.06 26.42 18.57
C ILE A 700 -71.87 26.24 17.29
N ASP A 701 -72.33 25.02 17.00
CA ASP A 701 -73.10 24.74 15.77
C ASP A 701 -74.37 25.62 15.62
N ALA A 702 -74.96 26.06 16.73
CA ALA A 702 -76.14 26.92 16.77
C ALA A 702 -75.84 28.41 16.50
N GLY A 703 -74.59 28.86 16.57
CA GLY A 703 -74.19 30.26 16.37
C GLY A 703 -72.90 30.65 17.11
N SER A 704 -72.51 31.91 16.99
CA SER A 704 -71.29 32.46 17.59
C SER A 704 -71.56 33.75 18.36
N GLY A 705 -70.78 33.99 19.41
CA GLY A 705 -70.76 35.23 20.17
C GLY A 705 -69.32 35.72 20.36
N GLU A 706 -69.15 37.00 20.68
CA GLU A 706 -67.84 37.60 20.96
C GLU A 706 -67.88 38.43 22.24
N ALA A 707 -66.74 38.59 22.92
CA ALA A 707 -66.59 39.44 24.09
C ALA A 707 -65.19 40.06 24.17
N GLU A 708 -65.10 41.31 24.62
CA GLU A 708 -63.81 41.96 24.92
C GLU A 708 -63.46 41.83 26.41
N PHE A 709 -62.18 41.64 26.72
CA PHE A 709 -61.68 41.50 28.10
C PHE A 709 -60.26 42.06 28.25
N THR A 710 -59.89 42.43 29.48
CA THR A 710 -58.55 42.93 29.81
C THR A 710 -57.83 41.96 30.74
N VAL A 711 -56.57 41.66 30.45
CA VAL A 711 -55.68 40.87 31.32
C VAL A 711 -54.72 41.83 32.05
N GLY A 712 -54.49 41.59 33.35
CA GLY A 712 -53.67 42.45 34.23
C GLY A 712 -54.47 43.48 35.05
N ASN A 713 -53.77 44.32 35.82
CA ASN A 713 -54.33 45.41 36.65
C ASN A 713 -55.35 45.01 37.75
N GLY A 714 -55.16 43.88 38.43
CA GLY A 714 -56.03 43.47 39.55
C GLY A 714 -57.41 42.94 39.15
N LYS A 715 -57.67 42.78 37.84
CA LYS A 715 -58.91 42.22 37.28
C LYS A 715 -58.97 40.69 37.43
N PRO A 716 -60.18 40.09 37.40
CA PRO A 716 -60.36 38.65 37.54
C PRO A 716 -59.61 37.88 36.45
N ASN A 717 -59.13 36.70 36.82
CA ASN A 717 -58.34 35.82 35.97
C ASN A 717 -59.21 34.75 35.26
N LYS A 718 -60.50 35.03 35.08
CA LYS A 718 -61.47 34.10 34.51
C LYS A 718 -62.58 34.83 33.74
N LEU A 719 -62.96 34.32 32.58
CA LEU A 719 -64.03 34.76 31.70
C LEU A 719 -64.93 33.57 31.34
N ILE A 720 -66.25 33.71 31.52
CA ILE A 720 -67.24 32.71 31.10
C ILE A 720 -68.22 33.36 30.12
N LEU A 721 -68.33 32.81 28.92
CA LEU A 721 -69.21 33.28 27.84
C LEU A 721 -70.55 32.53 27.89
N ASP A 722 -71.68 33.24 28.03
CA ASP A 722 -73.00 32.59 28.02
C ASP A 722 -73.51 32.41 26.57
N LEU A 723 -73.50 31.17 26.08
CA LEU A 723 -73.94 30.76 24.75
C LEU A 723 -75.33 30.08 24.78
N THR A 724 -76.10 30.21 25.87
CA THR A 724 -77.40 29.54 26.03
C THR A 724 -78.53 30.14 25.20
N ASN A 725 -78.43 31.41 24.79
CA ASN A 725 -79.50 32.10 24.06
C ASN A 725 -78.94 32.96 22.90
N LEU A 726 -78.80 32.35 21.72
CA LEU A 726 -78.20 32.98 20.53
C LEU A 726 -79.22 33.69 19.60
N ASN A 727 -80.51 33.69 19.95
CA ASN A 727 -81.63 34.08 19.06
C ASN A 727 -82.39 35.36 19.47
N HIS A 728 -81.85 36.20 20.34
CA HIS A 728 -82.44 37.52 20.67
C HIS A 728 -81.38 38.62 20.58
N GLU A 729 -81.77 39.83 20.16
CA GLU A 729 -80.94 41.06 20.16
C GLU A 729 -80.55 41.56 21.57
N GLU A 730 -80.62 40.72 22.61
CA GLU A 730 -80.18 41.06 23.96
C GLU A 730 -78.79 40.48 24.27
N GLU A 731 -77.97 41.29 24.96
CA GLU A 731 -76.57 41.04 25.29
C GLU A 731 -76.31 39.67 25.97
N ILE A 732 -75.22 39.01 25.55
CA ILE A 732 -74.62 37.89 26.29
C ILE A 732 -74.13 38.43 27.65
N LYS A 733 -74.78 38.04 28.75
CA LYS A 733 -74.37 38.44 30.10
C LYS A 733 -73.38 37.43 30.71
N ALA A 734 -72.21 37.93 31.11
CA ALA A 734 -71.25 37.16 31.89
C ALA A 734 -71.69 37.11 33.36
N ASP A 735 -72.06 35.91 33.85
CA ASP A 735 -72.29 35.70 35.28
C ASP A 735 -70.95 35.54 36.03
N SER A 736 -70.40 36.68 36.49
CA SER A 736 -69.79 36.91 37.83
C SER A 736 -68.54 37.81 37.83
N GLU A 737 -68.59 38.82 38.70
CA GLU A 737 -67.58 39.73 39.29
C GLU A 737 -66.33 40.14 38.46
N GLU A 738 -66.50 41.24 37.70
CA GLU A 738 -65.51 42.22 37.16
C GLU A 738 -64.91 42.05 35.74
N ALA A 739 -65.68 42.31 34.67
CA ALA A 739 -65.31 43.25 33.57
C ALA A 739 -66.51 43.54 32.64
N VAL A 740 -66.43 44.66 31.91
CA VAL A 740 -67.49 45.55 31.41
C VAL A 740 -67.84 45.36 29.91
N VAL A 741 -69.09 45.72 29.58
CA VAL A 741 -69.88 45.68 28.32
C VAL A 741 -69.38 46.55 27.15
N VAL A 742 -69.49 46.07 25.88
CA VAL A 742 -69.59 46.85 24.61
C VAL A 742 -70.30 46.00 23.48
N PRO A 743 -71.03 46.56 22.47
CA PRO A 743 -72.11 45.88 21.70
C PRO A 743 -71.69 45.17 20.39
N VAL A 744 -72.57 44.24 19.93
CA VAL A 744 -72.36 43.30 18.80
C VAL A 744 -72.91 43.82 17.45
N THR A 745 -72.25 43.47 16.32
CA THR A 745 -72.83 43.53 14.96
C THR A 745 -72.99 42.14 14.36
N SER A 746 -74.20 41.80 13.90
CA SER A 746 -74.48 40.50 13.26
C SER A 746 -73.95 40.46 11.82
N LYS A 747 -73.13 39.47 11.48
CA LYS A 747 -72.80 39.13 10.07
C LYS A 747 -73.62 37.93 9.60
N LYS A 748 -74.46 38.19 8.60
CA LYS A 748 -75.17 37.19 7.78
C LYS A 748 -74.17 36.25 7.09
N LYS A 749 -74.51 34.96 7.08
CA LYS A 749 -73.86 33.87 6.34
C LYS A 749 -73.92 34.13 4.82
N GLU A 750 -72.77 34.13 4.14
CA GLU A 750 -72.65 34.17 2.67
C GLU A 750 -72.16 32.79 2.15
N PRO A 751 -72.59 32.31 0.97
CA PRO A 751 -72.63 30.87 0.64
C PRO A 751 -71.34 30.33 -0.01
N GLU A 752 -71.27 29.00 -0.06
CA GLU A 752 -70.20 28.18 -0.66
C GLU A 752 -69.68 28.71 -2.01
N ARG A 753 -68.36 28.87 -2.13
CA ARG A 753 -67.70 29.12 -3.43
C ARG A 753 -67.65 27.85 -4.28
N GLN A 754 -68.04 28.04 -5.55
CA GLN A 754 -68.04 27.09 -6.66
C GLN A 754 -66.68 26.40 -6.90
N LYS A 755 -66.73 25.12 -7.29
CA LYS A 755 -65.60 24.34 -7.84
C LYS A 755 -65.01 25.05 -9.07
N ALA A 756 -63.69 25.25 -9.10
CA ALA A 756 -62.94 25.73 -10.26
C ALA A 756 -62.39 24.54 -11.09
N ASP A 757 -62.36 24.72 -12.42
CA ASP A 757 -62.15 23.73 -13.47
C ASP A 757 -60.79 22.98 -13.47
N THR A 758 -60.84 21.73 -13.96
CA THR A 758 -59.69 20.86 -14.24
C THR A 758 -58.84 21.39 -15.42
N GLN A 759 -57.53 21.59 -15.21
CA GLN A 759 -56.61 21.96 -16.29
C GLN A 759 -55.60 20.85 -16.61
N THR A 760 -55.15 20.77 -17.87
CA THR A 760 -54.24 19.72 -18.36
C THR A 760 -52.86 20.28 -18.72
N VAL A 761 -51.78 19.68 -18.22
CA VAL A 761 -50.39 20.09 -18.49
C VAL A 761 -49.57 18.93 -19.07
N SER A 762 -48.84 19.16 -20.16
CA SER A 762 -47.90 18.18 -20.74
C SER A 762 -46.50 18.31 -20.17
N ILE A 763 -45.94 17.20 -19.69
CA ILE A 763 -44.54 17.10 -19.25
C ILE A 763 -43.91 15.90 -19.98
N GLY A 764 -42.83 16.15 -20.73
CA GLY A 764 -42.06 15.08 -21.41
C GLY A 764 -42.88 14.24 -22.41
N GLY A 765 -43.89 14.83 -23.06
CA GLY A 765 -44.71 14.16 -24.07
C GLY A 765 -45.95 13.42 -23.56
N LYS A 766 -46.29 13.52 -22.27
CA LYS A 766 -47.60 13.04 -21.74
C LYS A 766 -48.34 14.12 -20.96
N THR A 767 -49.66 14.13 -21.09
CA THR A 767 -50.59 15.12 -20.52
C THR A 767 -51.14 14.63 -19.17
N VAL A 768 -51.08 15.47 -18.14
CA VAL A 768 -51.56 15.20 -16.78
C VAL A 768 -52.63 16.24 -16.39
N GLN A 769 -53.77 15.79 -15.85
CA GLN A 769 -54.84 16.65 -15.35
C GLN A 769 -54.58 17.03 -13.88
N ILE A 770 -54.75 18.29 -13.53
CA ILE A 770 -54.56 18.78 -12.15
C ILE A 770 -55.77 19.64 -11.76
N ASP A 771 -56.37 19.31 -10.62
CA ASP A 771 -57.52 20.03 -10.06
C ASP A 771 -57.08 21.02 -8.98
N GLY A 772 -57.68 22.21 -8.96
CA GLY A 772 -57.67 23.12 -7.81
C GLY A 772 -56.44 24.02 -7.62
N LEU A 773 -55.64 24.28 -8.66
CA LEU A 773 -54.54 25.26 -8.61
C LEU A 773 -54.83 26.47 -9.50
N ASP A 774 -54.38 27.65 -9.07
CA ASP A 774 -54.44 28.85 -9.89
C ASP A 774 -53.31 28.88 -10.94
N GLN A 775 -53.45 29.71 -11.98
CA GLN A 775 -52.51 29.78 -13.10
C GLN A 775 -51.08 30.21 -12.68
N LYS A 776 -50.97 30.94 -11.57
CA LYS A 776 -49.71 31.48 -11.05
C LYS A 776 -48.90 30.38 -10.36
N ASP A 777 -49.57 29.51 -9.61
CA ASP A 777 -48.97 28.31 -9.00
C ASP A 777 -48.50 27.31 -10.07
N VAL A 778 -49.24 27.15 -11.18
CA VAL A 778 -48.86 26.27 -12.29
C VAL A 778 -47.59 26.75 -12.99
N ASP A 779 -47.43 28.06 -13.17
CA ASP A 779 -46.24 28.63 -13.81
C ASP A 779 -45.01 28.61 -12.88
N GLU A 780 -45.21 28.74 -11.57
CA GLU A 780 -44.16 28.63 -10.55
C GLU A 780 -43.63 27.18 -10.39
N VAL A 781 -44.52 26.19 -10.51
CA VAL A 781 -44.15 24.76 -10.53
C VAL A 781 -43.34 24.41 -11.79
N LYS A 782 -43.73 24.93 -12.98
CA LYS A 782 -42.96 24.75 -14.22
C LYS A 782 -41.56 25.37 -14.12
N LYS A 783 -41.45 26.55 -13.49
CA LYS A 783 -40.18 27.26 -13.28
C LYS A 783 -39.26 26.51 -12.29
N SER A 784 -39.83 25.92 -11.25
CA SER A 784 -39.12 25.15 -10.23
C SER A 784 -38.63 23.79 -10.74
N LEU A 785 -39.41 23.11 -11.59
CA LEU A 785 -39.03 21.84 -12.21
C LEU A 785 -37.91 21.99 -13.25
N ALA A 786 -37.86 23.13 -13.97
CA ALA A 786 -36.78 23.43 -14.90
C ALA A 786 -35.41 23.60 -14.19
N GLY A 787 -35.39 24.11 -12.96
CA GLY A 787 -34.18 24.22 -12.15
C GLY A 787 -33.67 22.89 -11.59
N LEU A 788 -34.57 21.97 -11.24
CA LEU A 788 -34.24 20.64 -10.71
C LEU A 788 -33.62 19.71 -11.76
N GLY A 789 -33.97 19.86 -13.04
CA GLY A 789 -33.38 19.11 -14.15
C GLY A 789 -31.88 19.34 -14.33
N ALA A 790 -31.38 20.52 -13.94
CA ALA A 790 -29.97 20.89 -14.05
C ALA A 790 -29.09 20.33 -12.90
N LEU A 791 -29.69 20.01 -11.75
CA LEU A 791 -29.00 19.58 -10.53
C LEU A 791 -28.77 18.06 -10.43
N LEU A 792 -29.54 17.24 -11.15
CA LEU A 792 -29.59 15.79 -10.94
C LEU A 792 -28.91 14.92 -12.01
N GLY A 793 -28.27 15.49 -13.02
CA GLY A 793 -27.35 14.77 -13.93
C GLY A 793 -27.86 13.39 -14.43
N GLY A 794 -28.64 13.39 -15.51
CA GLY A 794 -29.00 12.17 -16.25
C GLY A 794 -30.43 11.72 -16.02
N ALA A 795 -31.27 11.97 -17.03
CA ALA A 795 -32.63 11.45 -17.15
C ALA A 795 -32.60 9.91 -17.15
N GLY A 796 -33.24 9.27 -16.17
CA GLY A 796 -33.47 7.83 -16.22
C GLY A 796 -33.93 7.21 -14.90
N GLY A 797 -33.45 7.69 -13.75
CA GLY A 797 -33.74 7.07 -12.45
C GLY A 797 -34.94 7.64 -11.68
N VAL A 798 -35.24 8.93 -11.86
CA VAL A 798 -36.23 9.66 -11.04
C VAL A 798 -37.68 9.42 -11.49
N GLN A 799 -37.87 9.06 -12.76
CA GLN A 799 -39.19 9.09 -13.40
C GLN A 799 -40.13 7.98 -12.94
N LYS A 800 -39.61 6.87 -12.40
CA LYS A 800 -40.42 5.75 -11.90
C LYS A 800 -40.88 5.88 -10.45
N SER A 801 -40.32 6.81 -9.66
CA SER A 801 -40.67 6.98 -8.23
C SER A 801 -41.64 8.13 -7.94
N ILE A 802 -41.92 8.99 -8.93
CA ILE A 802 -42.88 10.10 -8.80
C ILE A 802 -44.34 9.60 -8.87
N GLU A 803 -44.59 8.45 -9.49
CA GLU A 803 -45.95 7.96 -9.72
C GLU A 803 -46.68 7.40 -8.47
N SER A 804 -46.04 7.33 -7.29
CA SER A 804 -46.61 6.59 -6.15
C SER A 804 -46.67 7.26 -4.77
N LYS A 805 -46.43 8.57 -4.59
CA LYS A 805 -46.61 9.29 -3.30
C LYS A 805 -47.06 10.76 -3.47
N PRO A 806 -47.78 11.38 -2.51
CA PRO A 806 -48.48 12.65 -2.72
C PRO A 806 -47.51 13.83 -2.91
N MET A 807 -47.79 14.70 -3.90
CA MET A 807 -47.01 15.92 -4.22
C MET A 807 -46.75 16.86 -3.04
N GLN A 808 -47.51 16.75 -1.95
CA GLN A 808 -47.38 17.58 -0.75
C GLN A 808 -46.03 17.38 -0.02
N GLY A 809 -45.52 16.14 0.03
CA GLY A 809 -44.23 15.84 0.65
C GLY A 809 -43.02 16.38 -0.12
N ILE A 810 -43.16 16.53 -1.44
CA ILE A 810 -42.13 17.14 -2.32
C ILE A 810 -42.15 18.67 -2.14
N LYS A 811 -43.34 19.28 -2.01
CA LYS A 811 -43.51 20.72 -1.77
C LYS A 811 -42.89 21.15 -0.42
N GLU A 812 -43.12 20.38 0.64
CA GLU A 812 -42.54 20.63 1.98
C GLU A 812 -41.01 20.49 1.99
N SER A 813 -40.46 19.54 1.22
CA SER A 813 -39.00 19.35 1.12
C SER A 813 -38.32 20.49 0.36
N LEU A 814 -38.97 21.04 -0.68
CA LEU A 814 -38.49 22.19 -1.44
C LEU A 814 -38.52 23.48 -0.61
N ILE A 815 -39.56 23.70 0.20
CA ILE A 815 -39.67 24.87 1.09
C ILE A 815 -38.55 24.91 2.13
N VAL A 816 -38.09 23.76 2.62
CA VAL A 816 -36.98 23.69 3.59
C VAL A 816 -35.60 23.86 2.93
N ALA A 817 -35.44 23.45 1.66
CA ALA A 817 -34.17 23.54 0.94
C ALA A 817 -33.91 24.93 0.33
N LEU A 818 -34.96 25.66 -0.05
CA LEU A 818 -34.89 26.98 -0.68
C LEU A 818 -34.06 28.02 0.12
N PRO A 819 -34.24 28.18 1.45
CA PRO A 819 -33.46 29.14 2.23
C PRO A 819 -31.96 28.85 2.24
N TYR A 820 -31.57 27.56 2.20
CA TYR A 820 -30.16 27.18 2.13
C TYR A 820 -29.58 27.47 0.76
N MET A 821 -30.33 27.22 -0.33
CA MET A 821 -29.89 27.51 -1.69
C MET A 821 -29.71 29.02 -1.93
N GLU A 822 -30.61 29.85 -1.42
CA GLU A 822 -30.48 31.31 -1.48
C GLU A 822 -29.26 31.79 -0.67
N LYS A 823 -29.08 31.28 0.55
CA LYS A 823 -27.94 31.63 1.41
C LYS A 823 -26.59 31.16 0.86
N THR A 824 -26.57 30.01 0.19
CA THR A 824 -25.38 29.52 -0.55
C THR A 824 -25.07 30.44 -1.72
N LYS A 825 -26.07 30.89 -2.48
CA LYS A 825 -25.90 31.81 -3.60
C LYS A 825 -25.40 33.19 -3.15
N GLU A 826 -25.93 33.71 -2.05
CA GLU A 826 -25.45 34.95 -1.43
C GLU A 826 -24.01 34.82 -0.90
N CYS A 827 -23.69 33.69 -0.26
CA CYS A 827 -22.33 33.41 0.24
C CYS A 827 -21.30 33.37 -0.91
N TYR A 828 -21.62 32.68 -2.00
CA TYR A 828 -20.76 32.63 -3.18
C TYR A 828 -20.66 34.00 -3.88
N GLY A 829 -21.75 34.75 -3.98
CA GLY A 829 -21.75 36.10 -4.56
C GLY A 829 -20.96 37.13 -3.73
N ALA A 830 -20.80 36.90 -2.42
CA ALA A 830 -20.05 37.77 -1.51
C ALA A 830 -18.59 37.33 -1.27
N SER A 831 -18.20 36.14 -1.73
CA SER A 831 -16.87 35.55 -1.50
C SER A 831 -15.79 36.29 -2.29
N LYS A 832 -14.74 36.74 -1.60
CA LYS A 832 -13.60 37.46 -2.23
C LYS A 832 -12.31 36.66 -2.23
N THR A 833 -12.24 35.59 -1.43
CA THR A 833 -11.07 34.73 -1.28
C THR A 833 -11.41 33.24 -1.39
N LEU A 834 -10.38 32.40 -1.58
CA LEU A 834 -10.53 30.94 -1.64
C LEU A 834 -10.99 30.34 -0.30
N GLU A 835 -10.68 31.00 0.82
CA GLU A 835 -11.12 30.57 2.15
C GLU A 835 -12.59 30.91 2.40
N ASP A 836 -13.10 32.03 1.86
CA ASP A 836 -14.52 32.36 1.88
C ASP A 836 -15.35 31.33 1.09
N ALA A 837 -14.87 30.95 -0.10
CA ALA A 837 -15.55 29.97 -0.95
C ALA A 837 -15.60 28.56 -0.31
N LYS A 838 -14.51 28.12 0.34
CA LYS A 838 -14.48 26.86 1.10
C LYS A 838 -15.42 26.86 2.30
N LEU A 839 -15.69 28.03 2.88
CA LEU A 839 -16.67 28.18 3.95
C LEU A 839 -18.11 28.11 3.40
N CYS A 840 -18.35 28.63 2.20
CA CYS A 840 -19.64 28.52 1.50
C CYS A 840 -19.98 27.07 1.09
N ASP A 841 -18.98 26.24 0.78
CA ASP A 841 -19.16 24.80 0.56
C ASP A 841 -19.75 24.08 1.80
N VAL A 842 -19.47 24.57 3.00
CA VAL A 842 -20.04 23.99 4.24
C VAL A 842 -21.56 24.26 4.29
N ILE A 843 -21.99 25.49 3.97
CA ILE A 843 -23.41 25.87 3.94
C ILE A 843 -24.16 25.09 2.85
N ALA A 844 -23.54 24.91 1.68
CA ALA A 844 -24.11 24.12 0.60
C ALA A 844 -24.28 22.64 0.99
N ASN A 845 -23.28 22.06 1.64
CA ASN A 845 -23.30 20.66 2.09
C ASN A 845 -24.31 20.44 3.24
N ASP A 846 -24.42 21.38 4.18
CA ASP A 846 -25.41 21.31 5.26
C ASP A 846 -26.84 21.43 4.72
N GLY A 847 -27.08 22.33 3.77
CA GLY A 847 -28.38 22.45 3.09
C GLY A 847 -28.76 21.20 2.30
N ALA A 848 -27.81 20.62 1.56
CA ALA A 848 -28.01 19.36 0.84
C ALA A 848 -28.30 18.20 1.77
N LYS A 849 -27.64 18.14 2.93
CA LYS A 849 -27.85 17.10 3.95
C LYS A 849 -29.24 17.22 4.61
N VAL A 850 -29.67 18.43 4.97
CA VAL A 850 -31.01 18.68 5.54
C VAL A 850 -32.11 18.31 4.54
N ALA A 851 -31.93 18.67 3.26
CA ALA A 851 -32.87 18.31 2.19
C ALA A 851 -32.91 16.78 1.97
N GLN A 852 -31.77 16.10 2.01
CA GLN A 852 -31.66 14.66 1.88
C GLN A 852 -32.33 13.93 3.06
N GLU A 853 -32.07 14.31 4.30
CA GLU A 853 -32.65 13.70 5.50
C GLU A 853 -34.19 13.82 5.50
N LYS A 854 -34.72 14.97 5.05
CA LYS A 854 -36.16 15.19 4.93
C LYS A 854 -36.77 14.36 3.79
N MET A 855 -36.13 14.32 2.61
CA MET A 855 -36.57 13.47 1.48
C MET A 855 -36.54 11.97 1.81
N GLU A 856 -35.55 11.52 2.58
CA GLU A 856 -35.46 10.16 3.10
C GLU A 856 -36.62 9.85 4.05
N SER A 857 -36.96 10.78 4.95
CA SER A 857 -38.08 10.61 5.90
C SER A 857 -39.48 10.63 5.27
N VAL A 858 -39.67 11.37 4.19
CA VAL A 858 -40.99 11.59 3.56
C VAL A 858 -41.24 10.64 2.38
N VAL A 859 -40.22 10.39 1.55
CA VAL A 859 -40.38 9.67 0.28
C VAL A 859 -39.74 8.28 0.33
N GLY A 860 -38.78 8.03 1.24
CA GLY A 860 -38.16 6.71 1.45
C GLY A 860 -37.05 6.34 0.47
N ILE A 861 -36.50 7.32 -0.25
CA ILE A 861 -35.41 7.12 -1.22
C ILE A 861 -34.06 7.39 -0.52
N LYS A 862 -33.22 6.36 -0.31
CA LYS A 862 -31.84 6.54 0.20
C LYS A 862 -30.92 7.08 -0.88
N GLY A 863 -30.30 8.24 -0.64
CA GLY A 863 -29.41 8.92 -1.59
C GLY A 863 -27.96 8.41 -1.58
N LYS A 864 -27.28 8.46 -2.74
CA LYS A 864 -25.80 8.43 -2.80
C LYS A 864 -25.24 9.83 -2.46
N LYS A 865 -24.05 9.88 -1.85
CA LYS A 865 -23.36 11.14 -1.48
C LYS A 865 -23.38 12.16 -2.64
N PRO A 866 -23.68 13.45 -2.37
CA PRO A 866 -23.67 14.48 -3.40
C PRO A 866 -22.27 14.61 -4.03
N LYS A 867 -22.22 14.71 -5.36
CA LYS A 867 -21.01 15.11 -6.09
C LYS A 867 -20.89 16.63 -6.05
N THR A 868 -19.65 17.11 -5.99
CA THR A 868 -19.26 18.52 -5.97
C THR A 868 -19.94 19.31 -7.09
N ILE A 869 -20.55 20.44 -6.72
CA ILE A 869 -21.31 21.32 -7.61
C ILE A 869 -20.40 21.91 -8.69
N ALA A 870 -20.88 21.98 -9.93
CA ALA A 870 -20.12 22.55 -11.05
C ALA A 870 -19.82 24.04 -10.83
N HIS A 871 -18.52 24.38 -10.76
CA HIS A 871 -17.97 25.73 -10.52
C HIS A 871 -18.07 26.66 -11.74
N THR A 872 -19.30 26.96 -12.17
CA THR A 872 -19.57 27.81 -13.34
C THR A 872 -19.54 29.31 -13.04
N GLU A 873 -19.65 29.71 -11.77
CA GLU A 873 -19.75 31.12 -11.35
C GLU A 873 -18.45 31.71 -10.74
N TRP A 874 -17.35 30.96 -10.73
CA TRP A 874 -16.07 31.49 -10.22
C TRP A 874 -15.45 32.52 -11.15
N SER A 875 -14.78 33.52 -10.59
CA SER A 875 -13.96 34.44 -11.40
C SER A 875 -12.88 33.65 -12.17
N GLU A 876 -12.57 34.10 -13.38
CA GLU A 876 -11.61 33.45 -14.26
C GLU A 876 -10.24 33.25 -13.56
N GLU A 877 -9.86 34.19 -12.69
CA GLU A 877 -8.64 34.15 -11.90
C GLU A 877 -8.60 33.01 -10.87
N ILE A 878 -9.74 32.71 -10.24
CA ILE A 878 -9.87 31.62 -9.26
C ILE A 878 -9.89 30.27 -9.99
N ARG A 879 -10.59 30.18 -11.13
CA ARG A 879 -10.62 28.99 -11.99
C ARG A 879 -9.21 28.63 -12.48
N VAL A 880 -8.42 29.63 -12.91
CA VAL A 880 -7.04 29.41 -13.37
C VAL A 880 -6.15 28.92 -12.24
N LYS A 881 -6.26 29.48 -11.03
CA LYS A 881 -5.45 29.07 -9.86
C LYS A 881 -5.75 27.64 -9.43
N GLU A 882 -7.01 27.21 -9.48
CA GLU A 882 -7.40 25.85 -9.10
C GLU A 882 -6.96 24.80 -10.12
N LEU A 883 -7.25 25.02 -11.41
CA LEU A 883 -6.78 24.12 -12.46
C LEU A 883 -5.24 24.11 -12.57
N ALA A 884 -4.56 25.22 -12.27
CA ALA A 884 -3.10 25.27 -12.24
C ALA A 884 -2.52 24.43 -11.08
N ARG A 885 -3.25 24.27 -9.98
CA ARG A 885 -2.85 23.42 -8.86
C ARG A 885 -3.00 21.92 -9.20
N GLU A 886 -4.04 21.55 -9.92
CA GLU A 886 -4.25 20.16 -10.36
C GLU A 886 -3.31 19.76 -11.51
N THR A 887 -3.04 20.68 -12.42
CA THR A 887 -2.22 20.43 -13.62
C THR A 887 -0.75 20.77 -13.42
N LYS A 888 -0.42 21.48 -12.34
CA LYS A 888 0.88 22.08 -12.03
C LYS A 888 1.41 23.03 -13.12
N ASP A 889 0.53 23.54 -13.99
CA ASP A 889 0.89 24.40 -15.12
C ASP A 889 -0.21 25.44 -15.42
N ILE A 890 0.12 26.71 -15.15
CA ILE A 890 -0.78 27.86 -15.36
C ILE A 890 -1.18 28.03 -16.84
N LYS A 891 -0.32 27.67 -17.79
CA LYS A 891 -0.59 27.81 -19.22
C LYS A 891 -1.64 26.79 -19.65
N ASN A 892 -1.51 25.55 -19.20
CA ASN A 892 -2.49 24.49 -19.45
C ASN A 892 -3.82 24.75 -18.72
N ALA A 893 -3.78 25.31 -17.51
CA ALA A 893 -4.98 25.69 -16.77
C ALA A 893 -5.84 26.74 -17.51
N LYS A 894 -5.20 27.76 -18.10
CA LYS A 894 -5.90 28.75 -18.94
C LYS A 894 -6.52 28.11 -20.18
N LEU A 895 -5.81 27.20 -20.83
CA LEU A 895 -6.29 26.49 -22.02
C LEU A 895 -7.46 25.54 -21.71
N TYR A 896 -7.43 24.83 -20.59
CA TYR A 896 -8.56 24.00 -20.16
C TYR A 896 -9.82 24.81 -19.88
N ILE A 897 -9.70 26.04 -19.36
CA ILE A 897 -10.86 26.92 -19.17
C ILE A 897 -11.48 27.33 -20.52
N VAL A 898 -10.64 27.65 -21.52
CA VAL A 898 -11.11 27.92 -22.89
C VAL A 898 -11.86 26.71 -23.46
N CYS A 899 -11.35 25.49 -23.24
CA CYS A 899 -11.99 24.25 -23.69
C CYS A 899 -13.31 23.96 -22.98
N ILE A 900 -13.37 24.14 -21.65
CA ILE A 900 -14.60 23.95 -20.85
C ILE A 900 -15.68 24.95 -21.31
N ASN A 901 -15.32 26.21 -21.54
CA ASN A 901 -16.25 27.23 -22.02
C ASN A 901 -16.77 26.95 -23.45
N LYS A 902 -16.05 26.12 -24.22
CA LYS A 902 -16.49 25.60 -25.53
C LYS A 902 -17.30 24.29 -25.44
N GLY A 903 -17.64 23.84 -24.22
CA GLY A 903 -18.47 22.65 -23.99
C GLY A 903 -17.70 21.31 -24.08
N VAL A 904 -16.37 21.33 -24.03
CA VAL A 904 -15.55 20.11 -24.08
C VAL A 904 -15.63 19.37 -22.75
N GLY A 905 -15.99 18.08 -22.78
CA GLY A 905 -16.10 17.25 -21.58
C GLY A 905 -14.75 16.95 -20.91
N MET A 906 -14.74 16.68 -19.59
CA MET A 906 -13.51 16.50 -18.80
C MET A 906 -12.51 15.49 -19.40
N GLY A 907 -12.98 14.40 -20.01
CA GLY A 907 -12.12 13.37 -20.60
C GLY A 907 -11.34 13.82 -21.84
N GLN A 908 -11.72 14.94 -22.46
CA GLN A 908 -11.16 15.45 -23.72
C GLN A 908 -10.37 16.76 -23.54
N LEU A 909 -10.26 17.26 -22.30
CA LEU A 909 -9.60 18.53 -22.00
C LEU A 909 -8.13 18.53 -22.41
N LYS A 910 -7.39 17.46 -22.10
CA LYS A 910 -5.96 17.31 -22.44
C LYS A 910 -5.70 17.47 -23.94
N GLU A 911 -6.57 16.90 -24.77
CA GLU A 911 -6.47 16.97 -26.24
C GLU A 911 -6.78 18.39 -26.74
N CYS A 912 -7.79 19.06 -26.18
CA CYS A 912 -8.11 20.44 -26.52
C CYS A 912 -7.01 21.45 -26.09
N ALA A 913 -6.38 21.29 -24.92
CA ALA A 913 -5.28 22.17 -24.52
C ALA A 913 -4.01 21.91 -25.31
N ALA A 914 -3.72 20.66 -25.69
CA ALA A 914 -2.61 20.35 -26.59
C ALA A 914 -2.75 21.05 -27.95
N ASN A 915 -4.00 21.29 -28.39
CA ASN A 915 -4.35 22.04 -29.59
C ASN A 915 -4.63 23.53 -29.32
N ASN A 916 -4.01 24.14 -28.29
CA ASN A 916 -4.12 25.56 -28.00
C ASN A 916 -5.57 26.08 -27.79
N GLY A 917 -6.48 25.23 -27.33
CA GLY A 917 -7.88 25.59 -27.10
C GLY A 917 -8.78 25.43 -28.33
N GLU A 918 -8.26 24.83 -29.41
CA GLU A 918 -9.05 24.40 -30.57
C GLU A 918 -9.47 22.94 -30.40
N PHE A 919 -10.78 22.70 -30.55
CA PHE A 919 -11.35 21.37 -30.52
C PHE A 919 -12.58 21.32 -31.42
N THR A 920 -12.46 20.63 -32.54
CA THR A 920 -13.59 20.18 -33.35
C THR A 920 -14.01 18.79 -32.86
N PRO A 921 -15.27 18.60 -32.43
CA PRO A 921 -15.74 17.26 -32.06
C PRO A 921 -15.54 16.30 -33.22
N LYS A 922 -14.88 15.17 -33.00
CA LYS A 922 -14.93 14.07 -33.98
C LYS A 922 -16.39 13.64 -34.08
N LYS A 923 -16.98 13.73 -35.29
CA LYS A 923 -18.33 13.21 -35.59
C LYS A 923 -18.50 11.85 -34.93
N THR A 924 -19.63 11.64 -34.27
CA THR A 924 -19.95 10.34 -33.66
C THR A 924 -20.05 9.27 -34.75
N GLU A 925 -19.73 8.00 -34.43
CA GLU A 925 -19.91 6.88 -35.37
C GLU A 925 -21.34 6.81 -35.92
N VAL A 926 -22.34 7.28 -35.16
CA VAL A 926 -23.75 7.38 -35.57
C VAL A 926 -23.97 8.43 -36.67
N GLU A 927 -23.28 9.57 -36.61
CA GLU A 927 -23.32 10.60 -37.65
C GLU A 927 -22.52 10.21 -38.90
N GLN A 928 -21.42 9.47 -38.72
CA GLN A 928 -20.67 8.88 -39.85
C GLN A 928 -21.49 7.77 -40.54
N LEU A 929 -22.22 6.94 -39.79
CA LEU A 929 -23.19 5.98 -40.31
C LEU A 929 -24.39 6.67 -40.97
N GLY A 930 -24.87 7.78 -40.41
CA GLY A 930 -25.97 8.58 -40.97
C GLY A 930 -25.62 9.23 -42.32
N ASP A 931 -24.38 9.70 -42.48
CA ASP A 931 -23.88 10.24 -43.73
C ASP A 931 -23.55 9.13 -44.75
N MET A 932 -23.07 7.96 -44.31
CA MET A 932 -22.92 6.77 -45.16
C MET A 932 -24.27 6.25 -45.66
N LEU A 933 -25.30 6.17 -44.81
CA LEU A 933 -26.65 5.74 -45.20
C LEU A 933 -27.32 6.71 -46.18
N LYS A 934 -27.03 8.02 -46.08
CA LYS A 934 -27.45 9.03 -47.06
C LYS A 934 -26.71 8.93 -48.40
N MET A 935 -25.50 8.37 -48.43
CA MET A 935 -24.79 8.05 -49.68
C MET A 935 -25.30 6.77 -50.37
N PHE A 936 -25.92 5.84 -49.63
CA PHE A 936 -26.50 4.60 -50.17
C PHE A 936 -28.01 4.67 -50.43
N GLY A 937 -28.71 5.71 -49.97
CA GLY A 937 -30.16 5.90 -50.14
C GLY A 937 -30.56 6.65 -51.42
N GLY A 938 -29.95 6.30 -52.55
CA GLY A 938 -30.16 6.96 -53.84
C GLY A 938 -30.23 6.00 -55.02
N MET A 939 -31.04 4.93 -54.93
CA MET A 939 -31.60 4.22 -56.08
C MET A 939 -32.68 3.22 -55.60
N LYS A 940 -33.95 3.58 -55.88
CA LYS A 940 -35.25 2.87 -55.78
C LYS A 940 -35.44 1.79 -54.70
#